data_AF-F4W617-F1
#
_entry.id   AF-F4W617-F1
#
_cell.length_a   1.000
_cell.length_b   1.000
_cell.length_c   1.000
_cell.angle_alpha   90.00
_cell.angle_beta   90.00
_cell.angle_gamma   90.00
#
_symmetry.space_group_name_H-M   'P 1'
#
loop_
_entity.id
_entity.type
_entity.pdbx_description
1 polymer ?
#
loop_
_entity_poly.entity_id
_entity_poly.type
_entity_poly.pdbx_seq_one_letter_code
_entity_poly.pdbx_strand_id
1 'polypeptide(L)'
;MAVQDKTIGSISGDMYKHFQKSMVPCVTSKVQTADISPHCLEHKTLYGILQNTQRRCYTAFSKSKPYKNAETQTDYRESEAQTEPWEPPCKIVPGHNPEVLTLAHLTWEHGLPAGVHEVHVINRMRIKRAWETILPPIDTPANIKMRNSIIMALEIDEWAFRESEIQFIMNLRLDLMRNLLQSHESKYEKKVQGRFSRLESKLTKYRDNQINAIRYNLKRDLRKLYKKHRNEHQSRKPDIIERYINPKSDLYTPQMRFDEHPQRRHEILSKQLSSEYHIEQEEEENAILSWLPTIEEPKVIKHKPKPIDICIRETKWTEEKLKQLHSDLKAIRMKVKSIDEGPSLVRRNHEQLVLPTTPRRSGIWNNKQKQREESATFIQKLVKGRAIQCLMYKGRDRCRELIEELQSTQVFEHEDYDEKTHMINLRQLQEHQSMQENHLCEILDSLEGKTICGTLDFLSKELVRLEDERRAHAFALLAERERCMREAAEAGRRQAEHNRRREFDEMFKQIMKVNQDSVEAYLEDIVREEIDWISDKAAKEHILEICDKMDAVTKHAAENANKLADEELVADMIYNFVLPEVEKHNMRKKIRDQQQSYTRNVYISLYEKILELPPIEPLQVLNQEIPVQNENVQTICITEEMIKIND
;
A
#
# COMPACT_ATOMS: atom_id res chain seq x y z
N MET A 1 -10.89 9.06 42.23
CA MET A 1 -11.58 8.17 43.18
C MET A 1 -11.12 6.76 42.84
N ALA A 2 -10.27 6.09 43.63
CA ALA A 2 -10.45 5.60 45.00
C ALA A 2 -11.01 4.15 45.01
N VAL A 3 -10.46 3.18 45.76
CA VAL A 3 -9.14 3.13 46.44
C VAL A 3 -8.79 1.66 46.80
N GLN A 4 -7.50 1.27 46.73
CA GLN A 4 -6.89 0.10 47.43
C GLN A 4 -7.42 -1.33 47.10
N ASP A 5 -6.74 -2.44 47.45
CA ASP A 5 -5.43 -2.60 48.15
C ASP A 5 -4.59 -3.83 47.70
N LYS A 6 -3.43 -3.97 48.35
CA LYS A 6 -2.46 -5.08 48.43
C LYS A 6 -2.98 -6.16 49.41
N THR A 7 -2.49 -7.39 49.58
CA THR A 7 -1.43 -8.28 49.02
C THR A 7 -1.78 -9.73 49.49
N ILE A 8 -1.08 -10.85 49.26
CA ILE A 8 0.29 -11.15 48.78
C ILE A 8 0.28 -12.45 47.94
N GLY A 9 1.42 -12.87 47.37
CA GLY A 9 1.54 -14.13 46.61
C GLY A 9 2.12 -15.30 47.42
N SER A 10 1.91 -16.52 46.90
CA SER A 10 2.65 -17.73 47.26
C SER A 10 3.22 -18.38 46.00
N ILE A 11 4.42 -18.98 46.10
CA ILE A 11 5.12 -19.56 44.95
C ILE A 11 5.17 -21.09 45.10
N SER A 12 4.29 -21.76 44.36
CA SER A 12 4.49 -23.09 43.81
C SER A 12 3.64 -23.21 42.55
N GLY A 13 4.12 -23.74 41.42
CA GLY A 13 5.42 -24.37 41.24
C GLY A 13 5.32 -25.57 40.32
N ASP A 14 4.74 -25.39 39.13
CA ASP A 14 4.91 -26.33 38.02
C ASP A 14 4.65 -25.64 36.68
N MET A 15 5.49 -25.90 35.69
CA MET A 15 5.43 -25.28 34.36
C MET A 15 5.07 -26.29 33.27
N TYR A 16 3.78 -26.36 32.90
CA TYR A 16 3.37 -27.01 31.66
C TYR A 16 2.55 -26.08 30.76
N LYS A 17 3.08 -25.84 29.55
CA LYS A 17 2.50 -24.94 28.56
C LYS A 17 1.29 -25.61 27.90
N HIS A 18 0.09 -25.26 28.34
CA HIS A 18 -1.12 -25.60 27.58
C HIS A 18 -1.25 -24.73 26.33
N PHE A 19 -0.99 -25.32 25.16
CA PHE A 19 -1.37 -24.72 23.88
C PHE A 19 -2.89 -24.72 23.73
N GLN A 20 -3.55 -23.63 24.12
CA GLN A 20 -4.92 -23.36 23.69
C GLN A 20 -4.93 -23.17 22.16
N LYS A 21 -5.29 -24.23 21.43
CA LYS A 21 -5.80 -24.07 20.07
C LYS A 21 -7.10 -23.27 20.16
N SER A 22 -7.23 -22.23 19.33
CA SER A 22 -8.48 -21.50 19.21
C SER A 22 -9.58 -22.42 18.70
N MET A 23 -10.63 -22.61 19.50
CA MET A 23 -11.87 -23.21 18.99
C MET A 23 -12.51 -22.22 18.03
N VAL A 24 -12.27 -22.43 16.72
CA VAL A 24 -13.13 -21.85 15.68
C VAL A 24 -14.53 -22.39 15.93
N PRO A 25 -15.54 -21.53 16.13
CA PRO A 25 -16.90 -22.02 16.29
C PRO A 25 -17.33 -22.69 14.99
N CYS A 26 -17.55 -24.01 15.06
CA CYS A 26 -18.28 -24.70 14.01
C CYS A 26 -19.69 -24.13 13.97
N VAL A 27 -19.92 -23.15 13.10
CA VAL A 27 -21.24 -22.65 12.76
C VAL A 27 -21.94 -23.78 12.03
N THR A 28 -22.56 -24.67 12.80
CA THR A 28 -23.50 -25.66 12.30
C THR A 28 -24.65 -24.88 11.69
N SER A 29 -24.64 -24.76 10.36
CA SER A 29 -25.81 -24.38 9.61
C SER A 29 -26.93 -25.32 10.03
N LYS A 30 -27.97 -24.78 10.69
CA LYS A 30 -29.20 -25.52 10.95
C LYS A 30 -29.92 -25.71 9.62
N VAL A 31 -29.39 -26.62 8.81
CA VAL A 31 -30.15 -27.28 7.75
C VAL A 31 -31.34 -27.90 8.46
N GLN A 32 -32.51 -27.31 8.26
CA GLN A 32 -33.75 -27.92 8.67
C GLN A 32 -33.88 -29.17 7.81
N THR A 33 -33.58 -30.34 8.39
CA THR A 33 -33.90 -31.62 7.79
C THR A 33 -35.42 -31.67 7.70
N ALA A 34 -35.96 -31.32 6.52
CA ALA A 34 -37.35 -31.59 6.21
C ALA A 34 -37.53 -33.11 6.32
N ASP A 35 -38.42 -33.55 7.20
CA ASP A 35 -38.73 -34.98 7.35
C ASP A 35 -39.41 -35.48 6.07
N ILE A 36 -38.61 -36.00 5.13
CA ILE A 36 -39.11 -36.63 3.91
C ILE A 36 -39.74 -37.96 4.30
N SER A 37 -40.98 -37.88 4.76
CA SER A 37 -41.90 -39.01 4.93
C SER A 37 -42.05 -39.71 3.57
N PRO A 38 -41.58 -40.98 3.43
CA PRO A 38 -41.72 -41.70 2.17
C PRO A 38 -43.19 -42.06 1.97
N HIS A 39 -43.85 -41.38 1.03
CA HIS A 39 -45.28 -41.57 0.77
C HIS A 39 -45.54 -42.86 -0.05
N CYS A 40 -45.24 -44.01 0.54
CA CYS A 40 -45.52 -45.35 -0.01
C CYS A 40 -46.53 -46.07 0.89
N LEU A 41 -47.69 -46.40 0.32
CA LEU A 41 -48.76 -47.10 1.02
C LEU A 41 -48.40 -48.58 1.25
N GLU A 42 -49.08 -49.20 2.22
CA GLU A 42 -49.14 -50.67 2.46
C GLU A 42 -47.91 -51.41 3.04
N HIS A 43 -46.91 -50.74 3.62
CA HIS A 43 -45.81 -51.44 4.32
C HIS A 43 -46.09 -51.97 5.74
N LYS A 44 -47.34 -51.90 6.25
CA LYS A 44 -47.67 -52.30 7.65
C LYS A 44 -47.43 -53.79 7.95
N THR A 45 -47.63 -54.67 6.97
CA THR A 45 -47.38 -56.12 7.11
C THR A 45 -45.89 -56.46 7.09
N LEU A 46 -45.14 -55.87 6.15
CA LEU A 46 -43.70 -56.09 5.98
C LEU A 46 -42.88 -55.56 7.16
N TYR A 47 -43.25 -54.40 7.72
CA TYR A 47 -42.58 -53.84 8.89
C TYR A 47 -42.70 -54.74 10.13
N GLY A 48 -43.83 -55.44 10.30
CA GLY A 48 -44.01 -56.42 11.38
C GLY A 48 -43.12 -57.66 11.23
N ILE A 49 -42.81 -58.09 10.00
CA ILE A 49 -41.87 -59.19 9.73
C ILE A 49 -40.44 -58.74 10.07
N LEU A 50 -40.03 -57.54 9.64
CA LEU A 50 -38.72 -56.95 9.96
C LEU A 50 -38.49 -56.74 11.46
N GLN A 51 -39.49 -56.27 12.22
CA GLN A 51 -39.35 -56.17 13.68
C GLN A 51 -39.20 -57.55 14.34
N ASN A 52 -39.86 -58.59 13.81
CA ASN A 52 -39.73 -59.96 14.35
C ASN A 52 -38.38 -60.60 14.02
N THR A 53 -37.77 -60.31 12.86
CA THR A 53 -36.39 -60.75 12.57
C THR A 53 -35.38 -60.00 13.43
N GLN A 54 -35.49 -58.67 13.56
CA GLN A 54 -34.64 -57.89 14.48
C GLN A 54 -34.72 -58.41 15.92
N ARG A 55 -35.93 -58.65 16.46
CA ARG A 55 -36.12 -59.21 17.80
C ARG A 55 -35.45 -60.57 17.99
N ARG A 56 -35.41 -61.42 16.96
CA ARG A 56 -34.67 -62.69 17.02
C ARG A 56 -33.16 -62.47 17.05
N CYS A 57 -32.61 -61.56 16.23
CA CYS A 57 -31.17 -61.28 16.20
C CYS A 57 -30.61 -60.82 17.56
N TYR A 58 -31.34 -60.00 18.31
CA TYR A 58 -30.90 -59.55 19.64
C TYR A 58 -30.87 -60.65 20.72
N THR A 59 -31.43 -61.84 20.47
CA THR A 59 -31.40 -62.95 21.44
C THR A 59 -30.17 -63.87 21.31
N ALA A 60 -29.34 -63.68 20.28
CA ALA A 60 -28.25 -64.60 19.92
C ALA A 60 -26.86 -64.14 20.36
N PHE A 61 -26.74 -63.47 21.52
CA PHE A 61 -25.43 -63.13 22.10
C PHE A 61 -24.77 -64.38 22.70
N SER A 62 -23.81 -64.95 21.97
CA SER A 62 -22.88 -65.93 22.52
C SER A 62 -22.03 -65.26 23.61
N LYS A 63 -21.89 -65.92 24.77
CA LYS A 63 -21.10 -65.39 25.89
C LYS A 63 -19.65 -65.18 25.44
N SER A 64 -19.17 -63.94 25.46
CA SER A 64 -17.77 -63.62 25.19
C SER A 64 -16.87 -64.31 26.20
N LYS A 65 -15.74 -64.85 25.73
CA LYS A 65 -14.67 -65.31 26.62
C LYS A 65 -14.06 -64.10 27.33
N PRO A 66 -13.60 -64.22 28.60
CA PRO A 66 -12.87 -63.16 29.25
C PRO A 66 -11.61 -62.85 28.45
N TYR A 67 -11.49 -61.61 27.99
CA TYR A 67 -10.29 -61.10 27.35
C TYR A 67 -9.24 -60.81 28.42
N LYS A 68 -7.98 -61.12 28.14
CA LYS A 68 -6.86 -60.63 28.94
C LYS A 68 -6.38 -59.33 28.32
N ASN A 69 -6.44 -58.23 29.06
CA ASN A 69 -5.65 -57.05 28.71
C ASN A 69 -4.17 -57.42 28.83
N ALA A 70 -3.44 -57.23 27.73
CA ALA A 70 -2.00 -57.15 27.72
C ALA A 70 -1.66 -55.72 27.31
N GLU A 71 -1.43 -54.86 28.30
CA GLU A 71 -1.07 -53.47 28.08
C GLU A 71 0.43 -53.37 27.83
N THR A 72 0.82 -53.17 26.57
CA THR A 72 2.22 -52.95 26.17
C THR A 72 2.48 -51.46 26.06
N GLN A 73 3.21 -50.90 27.03
CA GLN A 73 3.71 -49.53 26.95
C GLN A 73 4.73 -49.40 25.81
N THR A 74 4.51 -48.43 24.92
CA THR A 74 5.44 -48.09 23.82
C THR A 74 6.37 -46.96 24.25
N ASP A 75 7.64 -47.02 23.83
CA ASP A 75 8.66 -46.00 24.14
C ASP A 75 8.48 -44.69 23.35
N TYR A 76 7.54 -44.64 22.41
CA TYR A 76 7.30 -43.52 21.50
C TYR A 76 5.90 -42.92 21.70
N ARG A 77 5.77 -41.61 21.49
CA ARG A 77 4.46 -40.94 21.49
C ARG A 77 3.64 -41.32 20.26
N GLU A 78 2.47 -41.91 20.49
CA GLU A 78 1.49 -42.29 19.46
C GLU A 78 1.09 -41.13 18.52
N SER A 79 1.22 -39.87 18.97
CA SER A 79 0.91 -38.67 18.18
C SER A 79 1.74 -38.48 16.91
N GLU A 80 2.83 -39.23 16.74
CA GLU A 80 3.71 -39.19 15.56
C GLU A 80 3.49 -40.39 14.62
N ALA A 81 2.75 -41.42 15.05
CA ALA A 81 2.42 -42.61 14.27
C ALA A 81 1.08 -42.42 13.55
N GLN A 82 1.04 -41.56 12.51
CA GLN A 82 -0.15 -41.37 11.67
C GLN A 82 -0.32 -42.53 10.67
N THR A 83 -0.60 -43.72 11.20
CA THR A 83 -0.91 -44.96 10.46
C THR A 83 -2.32 -45.41 10.77
N GLU A 84 -3.02 -45.99 9.79
CA GLU A 84 -4.32 -46.63 10.01
C GLU A 84 -4.18 -47.75 11.07
N PRO A 85 -5.14 -47.90 12.01
CA PRO A 85 -5.09 -48.96 13.01
C PRO A 85 -4.97 -50.34 12.36
N TRP A 86 -3.96 -51.12 12.75
CA TRP A 86 -3.68 -52.41 12.12
C TRP A 86 -4.82 -53.41 12.32
N GLU A 87 -5.51 -53.76 11.23
CA GLU A 87 -6.56 -54.79 11.26
C GLU A 87 -5.95 -56.20 11.18
N PRO A 88 -6.23 -57.10 12.15
CA PRO A 88 -5.74 -58.46 12.11
C PRO A 88 -6.48 -59.31 11.06
N PRO A 89 -5.80 -60.21 10.33
CA PRO A 89 -6.41 -61.00 9.27
C PRO A 89 -7.50 -61.96 9.80
N CYS A 90 -8.74 -61.69 9.40
CA CYS A 90 -9.93 -62.44 9.83
C CYS A 90 -9.93 -63.90 9.36
N LYS A 91 -10.03 -64.86 10.30
CA LYS A 91 -10.19 -66.29 9.99
C LYS A 91 -11.67 -66.64 9.83
N ILE A 92 -12.10 -66.85 8.58
CA ILE A 92 -13.48 -67.19 8.23
C ILE A 92 -13.70 -68.71 8.38
N VAL A 93 -14.80 -69.12 9.01
CA VAL A 93 -15.23 -70.52 9.06
C VAL A 93 -15.98 -70.85 7.75
N PRO A 94 -15.66 -71.95 7.04
CA PRO A 94 -16.32 -72.28 5.78
C PRO A 94 -17.85 -72.38 5.96
N GLY A 95 -18.59 -71.60 5.16
CA GLY A 95 -20.04 -71.49 5.25
C GLY A 95 -20.59 -70.35 6.13
N HIS A 96 -19.75 -69.54 6.77
CA HIS A 96 -20.20 -68.41 7.60
C HIS A 96 -19.66 -67.05 7.11
N ASN A 97 -20.55 -66.21 6.54
CA ASN A 97 -20.20 -64.92 5.92
C ASN A 97 -20.65 -63.73 6.82
N PRO A 98 -19.80 -63.24 7.73
CA PRO A 98 -20.18 -62.18 8.68
C PRO A 98 -20.55 -60.86 7.99
N GLU A 99 -21.36 -60.03 8.66
CA GLU A 99 -21.77 -58.72 8.14
C GLU A 99 -20.59 -57.73 8.06
N VAL A 100 -19.69 -57.78 9.04
CA VAL A 100 -18.56 -56.82 9.18
C VAL A 100 -17.65 -56.82 7.95
N LEU A 101 -17.38 -57.98 7.35
CA LEU A 101 -16.51 -58.07 6.17
C LEU A 101 -17.10 -57.41 4.91
N THR A 102 -18.43 -57.27 4.81
CA THR A 102 -19.03 -56.44 3.74
C THR A 102 -18.98 -54.94 4.04
N LEU A 103 -18.68 -54.54 5.28
CA LEU A 103 -18.51 -53.15 5.69
C LEU A 103 -17.05 -52.67 5.64
N ALA A 104 -16.10 -53.49 5.20
CA ALA A 104 -14.67 -53.16 5.14
C ALA A 104 -14.31 -51.97 4.21
N HIS A 105 -15.29 -51.41 3.50
CA HIS A 105 -15.16 -50.16 2.72
C HIS A 105 -15.46 -48.90 3.55
N LEU A 106 -15.99 -49.04 4.78
CA LEU A 106 -16.25 -47.96 5.72
C LEU A 106 -15.09 -47.87 6.71
N THR A 107 -14.04 -47.13 6.36
CA THR A 107 -12.88 -46.90 7.23
C THR A 107 -13.04 -45.60 8.04
N TRP A 108 -12.10 -45.33 8.95
CA TRP A 108 -12.07 -44.07 9.69
C TRP A 108 -11.99 -42.87 8.72
N GLU A 109 -12.72 -41.79 9.03
CA GLU A 109 -12.98 -40.63 8.15
C GLU A 109 -13.77 -40.93 6.86
N HIS A 110 -13.86 -42.20 6.42
CA HIS A 110 -14.55 -42.66 5.21
C HIS A 110 -15.86 -43.40 5.56
N GLY A 111 -16.73 -42.76 6.34
CA GLY A 111 -18.01 -43.33 6.78
C GLY A 111 -17.99 -43.95 8.19
N LEU A 112 -16.91 -43.75 8.95
CA LEU A 112 -16.91 -43.92 10.41
C LEU A 112 -16.42 -42.63 11.09
N PRO A 113 -17.07 -42.17 12.20
CA PRO A 113 -18.23 -42.78 12.87
C PRO A 113 -19.53 -42.67 12.06
N ALA A 114 -20.30 -43.76 12.01
CA ALA A 114 -21.44 -43.92 11.11
C ALA A 114 -22.54 -42.87 11.31
N GLY A 115 -22.74 -42.04 10.29
CA GLY A 115 -23.82 -41.08 10.18
C GLY A 115 -25.13 -41.71 9.70
N VAL A 116 -26.16 -40.86 9.56
CA VAL A 116 -27.51 -41.29 9.14
C VAL A 116 -27.49 -42.00 7.78
N HIS A 117 -26.62 -41.58 6.86
CA HIS A 117 -26.49 -42.16 5.52
C HIS A 117 -25.93 -43.60 5.58
N GLU A 118 -24.75 -43.81 6.16
CA GLU A 118 -24.18 -45.17 6.31
C GLU A 118 -25.13 -46.12 7.03
N VAL A 119 -25.87 -45.66 8.05
CA VAL A 119 -26.89 -46.48 8.74
C VAL A 119 -28.01 -46.93 7.79
N HIS A 120 -28.43 -46.11 6.84
CA HIS A 120 -29.39 -46.53 5.80
C HIS A 120 -28.80 -47.53 4.80
N VAL A 121 -27.52 -47.37 4.42
CA VAL A 121 -26.83 -48.30 3.52
C VAL A 121 -26.63 -49.67 4.21
N ILE A 122 -26.21 -49.68 5.48
CA ILE A 122 -26.09 -50.89 6.32
C ILE A 122 -27.45 -51.60 6.47
N ASN A 123 -28.53 -50.85 6.73
CA ASN A 123 -29.87 -51.42 6.84
C ASN A 123 -30.37 -51.99 5.50
N ARG A 124 -30.07 -51.36 4.36
CA ARG A 124 -30.37 -51.93 3.03
C ARG A 124 -29.59 -53.22 2.76
N MET A 125 -28.30 -53.29 3.10
CA MET A 125 -27.51 -54.52 2.96
C MET A 125 -28.06 -55.67 3.82
N ARG A 126 -28.56 -55.36 5.03
CA ARG A 126 -29.26 -56.35 5.89
C ARG A 126 -30.58 -56.82 5.29
N ILE A 127 -31.36 -55.91 4.72
CA ILE A 127 -32.61 -56.24 4.01
C ILE A 127 -32.32 -57.14 2.80
N LYS A 128 -31.28 -56.84 2.01
CA LYS A 128 -30.85 -57.68 0.88
C LYS A 128 -30.46 -59.09 1.32
N ARG A 129 -29.58 -59.21 2.31
CA ARG A 129 -29.19 -60.51 2.91
C ARG A 129 -30.40 -61.30 3.43
N ALA A 130 -31.37 -60.64 4.06
CA ALA A 130 -32.60 -61.28 4.52
C ALA A 130 -33.44 -61.82 3.35
N TRP A 131 -33.63 -61.03 2.28
CA TRP A 131 -34.31 -61.48 1.06
C TRP A 131 -33.59 -62.65 0.38
N GLU A 132 -32.25 -62.61 0.28
CA GLU A 132 -31.44 -63.70 -0.28
C GLU A 132 -31.71 -65.05 0.41
N THR A 133 -31.91 -65.05 1.75
CA THR A 133 -32.29 -66.25 2.51
C THR A 133 -33.75 -66.71 2.33
N ILE A 134 -34.61 -65.87 1.75
CA ILE A 134 -36.04 -66.11 1.54
C ILE A 134 -36.36 -66.46 0.08
N LEU A 135 -35.43 -66.26 -0.86
CA LEU A 135 -35.63 -66.54 -2.29
C LEU A 135 -35.95 -68.02 -2.56
N PRO A 136 -36.98 -68.34 -3.38
CA PRO A 136 -37.37 -69.72 -3.66
C PRO A 136 -36.30 -70.49 -4.46
N PRO A 137 -36.23 -71.82 -4.32
CA PRO A 137 -35.25 -72.65 -5.01
C PRO A 137 -35.52 -72.75 -6.51
N ILE A 138 -34.49 -73.14 -7.26
CA ILE A 138 -34.41 -73.01 -8.74
C ILE A 138 -35.17 -74.13 -9.48
N ASP A 139 -35.65 -75.14 -8.76
CA ASP A 139 -36.12 -76.44 -9.28
C ASP A 139 -37.28 -76.38 -10.29
N THR A 140 -38.13 -75.35 -10.22
CA THR A 140 -39.38 -75.26 -10.99
C THR A 140 -39.43 -73.96 -11.80
N PRO A 141 -39.85 -73.96 -13.08
CA PRO A 141 -39.90 -72.75 -13.91
C PRO A 141 -40.83 -71.66 -13.37
N ALA A 142 -41.84 -72.01 -12.57
CA ALA A 142 -42.64 -71.04 -11.81
C ALA A 142 -41.84 -70.37 -10.68
N ASN A 143 -41.05 -71.14 -9.92
CA ASN A 143 -40.15 -70.61 -8.89
C ASN A 143 -39.06 -69.73 -9.47
N ILE A 144 -38.49 -70.09 -10.64
CA ILE A 144 -37.52 -69.25 -11.35
C ILE A 144 -38.16 -67.90 -11.73
N LYS A 145 -39.38 -67.91 -12.30
CA LYS A 145 -40.11 -66.66 -12.61
C LYS A 145 -40.37 -65.81 -11.37
N MET A 146 -40.81 -66.43 -10.27
CA MET A 146 -41.05 -65.76 -8.98
C MET A 146 -39.77 -65.16 -8.39
N ARG A 147 -38.67 -65.94 -8.40
CA ARG A 147 -37.33 -65.52 -7.96
C ARG A 147 -36.86 -64.31 -8.77
N ASN A 148 -36.98 -64.37 -10.09
CA ASN A 148 -36.60 -63.29 -10.98
C ASN A 148 -37.44 -62.03 -10.74
N SER A 149 -38.77 -62.14 -10.56
CA SER A 149 -39.59 -60.96 -10.25
C SER A 149 -39.24 -60.30 -8.92
N ILE A 150 -38.87 -61.08 -7.90
CA ILE A 150 -38.41 -60.55 -6.60
C ILE A 150 -37.05 -59.86 -6.76
N ILE A 151 -36.11 -60.46 -7.49
CA ILE A 151 -34.78 -59.88 -7.76
C ILE A 151 -34.92 -58.57 -8.55
N MET A 152 -35.70 -58.54 -9.63
CA MET A 152 -35.93 -57.33 -10.43
C MET A 152 -36.55 -56.19 -9.58
N ALA A 153 -37.47 -56.50 -8.67
CA ALA A 153 -38.04 -55.49 -7.77
C ALA A 153 -36.99 -54.91 -6.80
N LEU A 154 -36.15 -55.77 -6.19
CA LEU A 154 -35.07 -55.34 -5.30
C LEU A 154 -33.99 -54.54 -6.05
N GLU A 155 -33.69 -54.89 -7.29
CA GLU A 155 -32.79 -54.11 -8.15
C GLU A 155 -33.37 -52.74 -8.46
N ILE A 156 -34.67 -52.64 -8.79
CA ILE A 156 -35.36 -51.35 -9.01
C ILE A 156 -35.31 -50.47 -7.76
N ASP A 157 -35.52 -51.03 -6.56
CA ASP A 157 -35.41 -50.29 -5.29
C ASP A 157 -33.97 -49.82 -4.99
N GLU A 158 -32.95 -50.60 -5.35
CA GLU A 158 -31.54 -50.21 -5.25
C GLU A 158 -31.16 -49.12 -6.26
N TRP A 159 -31.65 -49.21 -7.50
CA TRP A 159 -31.48 -48.17 -8.52
C TRP A 159 -32.17 -46.86 -8.12
N ALA A 160 -33.41 -46.92 -7.62
CA ALA A 160 -34.15 -45.75 -7.15
C ALA A 160 -33.46 -45.07 -5.96
N PHE A 161 -32.85 -45.85 -5.06
CA PHE A 161 -32.06 -45.30 -3.97
C PHE A 161 -30.80 -44.59 -4.48
N ARG A 162 -30.00 -45.23 -5.34
CA ARG A 162 -28.81 -44.60 -5.96
C ARG A 162 -29.13 -43.35 -6.77
N GLU A 163 -30.24 -43.36 -7.50
CA GLU A 163 -30.70 -42.18 -8.23
C GLU A 163 -31.02 -41.02 -7.27
N SER A 164 -31.62 -41.30 -6.10
CA SER A 164 -31.83 -40.26 -5.08
C SER A 164 -30.54 -39.70 -4.48
N GLU A 165 -29.48 -40.51 -4.34
CA GLU A 165 -28.14 -40.07 -3.91
C GLU A 165 -27.50 -39.17 -4.98
N ILE A 166 -27.57 -39.58 -6.25
CA ILE A 166 -27.05 -38.82 -7.40
C ILE A 166 -27.77 -37.49 -7.53
N GLN A 167 -29.10 -37.46 -7.40
CA GLN A 167 -29.91 -36.24 -7.41
C GLN A 167 -29.59 -35.31 -6.24
N PHE A 168 -29.38 -35.83 -5.03
CA PHE A 168 -28.96 -35.04 -3.88
C PHE A 168 -27.59 -34.38 -4.12
N ILE A 169 -26.61 -35.14 -4.62
CA ILE A 169 -25.27 -34.62 -4.98
C ILE A 169 -25.37 -33.59 -6.11
N MET A 170 -26.24 -33.80 -7.11
CA MET A 170 -26.47 -32.86 -8.20
C MET A 170 -27.10 -31.56 -7.70
N ASN A 171 -28.10 -31.62 -6.82
CA ASN A 171 -28.75 -30.45 -6.23
C ASN A 171 -27.76 -29.61 -5.42
N LEU A 172 -26.90 -30.23 -4.60
CA LEU A 172 -25.82 -29.52 -3.91
C LEU A 172 -24.85 -28.83 -4.87
N ARG A 173 -24.49 -29.48 -5.99
CA ARG A 173 -23.64 -28.87 -7.03
C ARG A 173 -24.34 -27.70 -7.73
N LEU A 174 -25.64 -27.80 -8.02
CA LEU A 174 -26.44 -26.74 -8.62
C LEU A 174 -26.61 -25.53 -7.69
N ASP A 175 -26.78 -25.75 -6.39
CA ASP A 175 -26.88 -24.66 -5.40
C ASP A 175 -25.52 -23.96 -5.21
N LEU A 176 -24.41 -24.70 -5.16
CA LEU A 176 -23.06 -24.12 -5.19
C LEU A 176 -22.81 -23.32 -6.47
N MET A 177 -23.24 -23.83 -7.63
CA MET A 177 -23.15 -23.13 -8.92
C MET A 177 -24.01 -21.86 -8.93
N ARG A 178 -25.22 -21.87 -8.38
CA ARG A 178 -26.08 -20.68 -8.22
C ARG A 178 -25.42 -19.62 -7.35
N ASN A 179 -24.82 -20.02 -6.22
CA ASN A 179 -24.09 -19.12 -5.32
C ASN A 179 -22.85 -18.51 -6.02
N LEU A 180 -22.13 -19.31 -6.82
CA LEU A 180 -21.00 -18.81 -7.62
C LEU A 180 -21.45 -17.79 -8.67
N LEU A 181 -22.55 -18.06 -9.40
CA LEU A 181 -23.14 -17.14 -10.39
C LEU A 181 -23.56 -15.81 -9.74
N GLN A 182 -24.32 -15.83 -8.64
CA GLN A 182 -24.68 -14.63 -7.88
C GLN A 182 -23.44 -13.85 -7.39
N SER A 183 -22.37 -14.56 -7.01
CA SER A 183 -21.09 -13.92 -6.66
C SER A 183 -20.40 -13.27 -7.87
N HIS A 184 -20.63 -13.75 -9.09
CA HIS A 184 -20.08 -13.17 -10.33
C HIS A 184 -20.92 -12.00 -10.82
N GLU A 185 -22.25 -12.11 -10.80
CA GLU A 185 -23.20 -11.06 -11.13
C GLU A 185 -22.99 -9.84 -10.21
N SER A 186 -23.01 -10.02 -8.89
CA SER A 186 -22.78 -8.93 -7.95
C SER A 186 -21.36 -8.31 -8.04
N LYS A 187 -20.34 -9.05 -8.51
CA LYS A 187 -19.02 -8.50 -8.87
C LYS A 187 -19.06 -7.69 -10.17
N TYR A 188 -19.90 -8.09 -11.14
CA TYR A 188 -20.11 -7.37 -12.39
C TYR A 188 -20.91 -6.08 -12.18
N GLU A 189 -22.02 -6.15 -11.46
CA GLU A 189 -22.84 -4.99 -11.04
C GLU A 189 -21.98 -3.93 -10.33
N LYS A 190 -21.16 -4.33 -9.35
CA LYS A 190 -20.24 -3.40 -8.66
C LYS A 190 -19.24 -2.73 -9.61
N LYS A 191 -18.77 -3.43 -10.66
CA LYS A 191 -17.93 -2.85 -11.72
C LYS A 191 -18.71 -1.90 -12.62
N VAL A 192 -19.96 -2.21 -12.94
CA VAL A 192 -20.86 -1.38 -13.76
C VAL A 192 -21.27 -0.11 -13.01
N GLN A 193 -21.72 -0.22 -11.77
CA GLN A 193 -22.02 0.92 -10.89
C GLN A 193 -20.77 1.79 -10.68
N GLY A 194 -19.61 1.17 -10.48
CA GLY A 194 -18.32 1.88 -10.41
C GLY A 194 -17.94 2.62 -11.70
N ARG A 195 -18.48 2.24 -12.87
CA ARG A 195 -18.37 3.02 -14.12
C ARG A 195 -19.39 4.16 -14.14
N PHE A 196 -20.65 3.91 -13.78
CA PHE A 196 -21.68 4.95 -13.71
C PHE A 196 -21.29 6.08 -12.76
N SER A 197 -20.89 5.80 -11.52
CA SER A 197 -20.49 6.86 -10.57
C SER A 197 -19.22 7.62 -10.97
N ARG A 198 -18.36 7.05 -11.83
CA ARG A 198 -17.25 7.78 -12.49
C ARG A 198 -17.73 8.68 -13.63
N LEU A 199 -18.82 8.35 -14.31
CA LEU A 199 -19.46 9.22 -15.31
C LEU A 199 -20.27 10.32 -14.63
N GLU A 200 -21.10 9.99 -13.65
CA GLU A 200 -21.86 10.94 -12.82
C GLU A 200 -20.93 11.99 -12.20
N SER A 201 -19.84 11.58 -11.51
CA SER A 201 -18.90 12.54 -10.91
C SER A 201 -18.15 13.41 -11.93
N LYS A 202 -17.97 12.96 -13.19
CA LYS A 202 -17.45 13.80 -14.28
C LYS A 202 -18.51 14.79 -14.77
N LEU A 203 -19.74 14.33 -15.00
CA LEU A 203 -20.86 15.16 -15.47
C LEU A 203 -21.25 16.22 -14.45
N THR A 204 -21.31 15.87 -13.16
CA THR A 204 -21.54 16.81 -12.05
C THR A 204 -20.43 17.84 -11.96
N LYS A 205 -19.15 17.45 -12.03
CA LYS A 205 -18.03 18.42 -12.09
C LYS A 205 -18.13 19.36 -13.30
N TYR A 206 -18.50 18.85 -14.48
CA TYR A 206 -18.70 19.69 -15.66
C TYR A 206 -19.88 20.67 -15.47
N ARG A 207 -21.02 20.18 -14.99
CA ARG A 207 -22.21 21.00 -14.69
C ARG A 207 -21.91 22.08 -13.66
N ASP A 208 -21.21 21.74 -12.58
CA ASP A 208 -20.92 22.66 -11.49
C ASP A 208 -19.84 23.68 -11.90
N ASN A 209 -18.89 23.32 -12.77
CA ASN A 209 -17.99 24.27 -13.42
C ASN A 209 -18.75 25.27 -14.30
N GLN A 210 -19.73 24.82 -15.10
CA GLN A 210 -20.59 25.70 -15.89
C GLN A 210 -21.46 26.61 -15.00
N ILE A 211 -22.05 26.07 -13.93
CA ILE A 211 -22.80 26.85 -12.92
C ILE A 211 -21.89 27.90 -12.27
N ASN A 212 -20.64 27.57 -11.95
CA ASN A 212 -19.67 28.50 -11.37
C ASN A 212 -19.23 29.58 -12.37
N ALA A 213 -19.07 29.26 -13.67
CA ALA A 213 -18.83 30.24 -14.72
C ALA A 213 -20.02 31.21 -14.90
N ILE A 214 -21.26 30.70 -14.88
CA ILE A 214 -22.49 31.49 -14.90
C ILE A 214 -22.57 32.41 -13.66
N ARG A 215 -22.35 31.87 -12.46
CA ARG A 215 -22.31 32.64 -11.20
C ARG A 215 -21.22 33.72 -11.21
N TYR A 216 -20.04 33.42 -11.75
CA TYR A 216 -18.95 34.39 -11.88
C TYR A 216 -19.31 35.52 -12.86
N ASN A 217 -19.86 35.19 -14.03
CA ASN A 217 -20.33 36.18 -15.00
C ASN A 217 -21.44 37.05 -14.40
N LEU A 218 -22.44 36.45 -13.73
CA LEU A 218 -23.49 37.19 -13.01
C LEU A 218 -22.88 38.13 -11.95
N LYS A 219 -21.94 37.66 -11.11
CA LYS A 219 -21.25 38.51 -10.12
C LYS A 219 -20.36 39.59 -10.76
N ARG A 220 -19.79 39.35 -11.94
CA ARG A 220 -19.02 40.34 -12.71
C ARG A 220 -19.96 41.40 -13.30
N ASP A 221 -21.08 40.99 -13.87
CA ASP A 221 -21.95 41.86 -14.65
C ASP A 221 -22.93 42.64 -13.77
N LEU A 222 -23.36 42.10 -12.61
CA LEU A 222 -23.94 42.90 -11.53
C LEU A 222 -22.99 44.00 -11.03
N ARG A 223 -21.68 43.72 -10.88
CA ARG A 223 -20.68 44.74 -10.52
C ARG A 223 -20.51 45.80 -11.61
N LYS A 224 -20.60 45.43 -12.90
CA LYS A 224 -20.62 46.39 -14.02
C LYS A 224 -21.88 47.26 -13.98
N LEU A 225 -23.06 46.66 -13.79
CA LEU A 225 -24.34 47.38 -13.71
C LEU A 225 -24.35 48.38 -12.54
N TYR A 226 -23.94 47.94 -11.35
CA TYR A 226 -23.82 48.82 -10.19
C TYR A 226 -22.84 49.97 -10.44
N LYS A 227 -21.68 49.72 -11.08
CA LYS A 227 -20.74 50.80 -11.44
C LYS A 227 -21.27 51.70 -12.55
N LYS A 228 -22.02 51.20 -13.54
CA LYS A 228 -22.70 52.02 -14.55
C LYS A 228 -23.70 52.98 -13.91
N HIS A 229 -24.66 52.45 -13.16
CA HIS A 229 -25.66 53.23 -12.44
C HIS A 229 -25.01 54.26 -11.50
N ARG A 230 -23.97 53.86 -10.75
CA ARG A 230 -23.20 54.80 -9.92
C ARG A 230 -22.51 55.89 -10.75
N ASN A 231 -21.92 55.57 -11.89
CA ASN A 231 -21.28 56.54 -12.78
C ASN A 231 -22.29 57.49 -13.47
N GLU A 232 -23.50 57.03 -13.76
CA GLU A 232 -24.59 57.84 -14.31
C GLU A 232 -25.01 58.92 -13.29
N HIS A 233 -25.14 58.55 -12.00
CA HIS A 233 -25.39 59.49 -10.89
C HIS A 233 -24.15 60.29 -10.45
N GLN A 234 -22.94 59.80 -10.72
CA GLN A 234 -21.65 60.45 -10.38
C GLN A 234 -20.88 60.88 -11.64
N SER A 235 -21.59 61.56 -12.55
CA SER A 235 -21.05 62.10 -13.82
C SER A 235 -20.17 63.34 -13.65
N ARG A 236 -20.10 63.91 -12.44
CA ARG A 236 -19.21 65.03 -12.09
C ARG A 236 -17.79 64.52 -11.80
N LYS A 237 -16.77 65.27 -12.22
CA LYS A 237 -15.40 65.06 -11.72
C LYS A 237 -15.38 65.39 -10.22
N PRO A 238 -14.84 64.54 -9.34
CA PRO A 238 -14.81 64.82 -7.91
C PRO A 238 -13.91 66.01 -7.61
N ASP A 239 -14.31 66.80 -6.62
CA ASP A 239 -13.59 67.99 -6.17
C ASP A 239 -12.24 67.62 -5.56
N ILE A 240 -11.31 68.59 -5.52
CA ILE A 240 -9.96 68.35 -5.00
C ILE A 240 -10.01 67.81 -3.57
N ILE A 241 -10.88 68.37 -2.72
CA ILE A 241 -11.07 67.94 -1.32
C ILE A 241 -11.60 66.50 -1.25
N GLU A 242 -12.55 66.11 -2.11
CA GLU A 242 -13.07 64.73 -2.16
C GLU A 242 -11.98 63.72 -2.55
N ARG A 243 -10.99 64.12 -3.36
CA ARG A 243 -9.83 63.26 -3.72
C ARG A 243 -8.88 63.06 -2.54
N TYR A 244 -8.66 64.10 -1.72
CA TYR A 244 -7.90 63.98 -0.47
C TYR A 244 -8.62 63.10 0.57
N ILE A 245 -9.96 63.17 0.65
CA ILE A 245 -10.76 62.32 1.56
C ILE A 245 -10.72 60.83 1.14
N ASN A 246 -10.58 60.53 -0.15
CA ASN A 246 -10.57 59.17 -0.67
C ASN A 246 -9.14 58.64 -0.89
N PRO A 247 -8.58 57.76 -0.02
CA PRO A 247 -7.24 57.19 -0.20
C PRO A 247 -7.14 56.20 -1.39
N LYS A 248 -8.25 55.98 -2.12
CA LYS A 248 -8.34 55.20 -3.36
C LYS A 248 -8.49 56.08 -4.61
N SER A 249 -8.26 57.39 -4.48
CA SER A 249 -8.27 58.34 -5.60
C SER A 249 -6.95 58.30 -6.37
N ASP A 250 -6.96 58.78 -7.61
CA ASP A 250 -5.76 58.82 -8.48
C ASP A 250 -4.62 59.71 -7.94
N LEU A 251 -4.90 60.51 -6.91
CA LEU A 251 -3.91 61.32 -6.18
C LEU A 251 -2.97 60.43 -5.35
N TYR A 252 -3.51 59.41 -4.68
CA TYR A 252 -2.76 58.51 -3.80
C TYR A 252 -2.42 57.16 -4.48
N THR A 253 -3.36 56.62 -5.26
CA THR A 253 -3.23 55.30 -5.89
C THR A 253 -3.66 55.35 -7.35
N PRO A 254 -2.83 55.92 -8.25
CA PRO A 254 -3.16 56.02 -9.67
C PRO A 254 -3.36 54.65 -10.33
N GLN A 255 -4.44 54.52 -11.09
CA GLN A 255 -4.69 53.33 -11.89
C GLN A 255 -3.89 53.38 -13.20
N MET A 256 -2.96 52.42 -13.41
CA MET A 256 -2.07 52.28 -14.59
C MET A 256 -2.79 51.95 -15.92
N ARG A 257 -3.96 52.52 -16.16
CA ARG A 257 -4.59 52.69 -17.48
C ARG A 257 -4.65 54.17 -17.90
N PHE A 258 -4.21 55.06 -17.02
CA PHE A 258 -4.02 56.47 -17.27
C PHE A 258 -2.54 56.75 -16.94
N ASP A 259 -1.70 56.89 -17.96
CA ASP A 259 -0.24 56.80 -17.80
C ASP A 259 0.41 58.03 -17.15
N GLU A 260 -0.35 59.11 -16.95
CA GLU A 260 0.15 60.39 -16.46
C GLU A 260 0.18 60.48 -14.94
N HIS A 261 1.27 59.99 -14.34
CA HIS A 261 1.68 60.42 -12.99
C HIS A 261 2.99 61.21 -13.05
N PRO A 262 3.07 62.40 -12.43
CA PRO A 262 4.24 63.28 -12.59
C PRO A 262 5.54 62.67 -12.07
N GLN A 263 5.45 61.79 -11.06
CA GLN A 263 6.59 61.03 -10.50
C GLN A 263 7.09 59.89 -11.42
N ARG A 264 6.45 59.66 -12.58
CA ARG A 264 6.86 58.69 -13.59
C ARG A 264 7.19 59.32 -14.95
N ARG A 265 7.23 60.65 -15.03
CA ARG A 265 7.86 61.33 -16.17
C ARG A 265 9.36 60.96 -16.15
N HIS A 266 9.94 60.76 -17.34
CA HIS A 266 11.24 60.08 -17.48
C HIS A 266 12.45 60.84 -16.92
N GLU A 267 12.25 62.10 -16.50
CA GLU A 267 13.23 62.91 -15.80
C GLU A 267 12.73 63.19 -14.37
N ILE A 268 13.31 62.50 -13.39
CA ILE A 268 13.22 62.91 -11.99
C ILE A 268 14.15 64.10 -11.83
N LEU A 269 13.62 65.32 -11.97
CA LEU A 269 14.34 66.54 -11.61
C LEU A 269 14.55 66.56 -10.08
N SER A 270 15.67 65.99 -9.66
CA SER A 270 16.13 65.99 -8.27
C SER A 270 16.43 67.43 -7.85
N LYS A 271 15.43 68.11 -7.28
CA LYS A 271 15.61 69.36 -6.54
C LYS A 271 16.32 69.11 -5.22
N GLN A 272 17.56 68.64 -5.31
CA GLN A 272 18.58 68.90 -4.31
C GLN A 272 18.80 70.41 -4.29
N LEU A 273 18.04 71.11 -3.44
CA LEU A 273 18.53 72.35 -2.85
C LEU A 273 19.69 71.90 -1.96
N SER A 274 20.91 72.02 -2.50
CA SER A 274 22.12 71.41 -1.95
C SER A 274 22.46 72.00 -0.58
N SER A 275 22.09 71.28 0.49
CA SER A 275 22.39 71.63 1.89
C SER A 275 23.83 71.33 2.30
N GLU A 276 24.74 71.17 1.33
CA GLU A 276 26.10 70.64 1.50
C GLU A 276 27.18 71.59 0.95
N TYR A 277 26.84 72.88 0.79
CA TYR A 277 27.82 73.96 0.58
C TYR A 277 27.77 74.94 1.75
N HIS A 278 28.09 74.44 2.95
CA HIS A 278 28.38 75.28 4.10
C HIS A 278 29.90 75.40 4.28
N ILE A 279 30.47 76.39 3.59
CA ILE A 279 31.69 77.14 3.95
C ILE A 279 32.91 76.29 4.40
N GLU A 280 33.73 75.86 3.44
CA GLU A 280 35.19 75.69 3.63
C GLU A 280 35.95 76.33 2.45
N GLN A 281 35.69 77.62 2.21
CA GLN A 281 36.58 78.50 1.44
C GLN A 281 36.32 79.96 1.83
N GLU A 282 37.20 80.48 2.69
CA GLU A 282 37.41 81.91 2.84
C GLU A 282 38.05 82.48 1.53
N GLU A 283 38.14 83.80 1.40
CA GLU A 283 38.76 84.53 0.26
C GLU A 283 37.94 84.80 -1.03
N GLU A 284 36.60 84.70 -1.07
CA GLU A 284 35.83 85.32 -2.20
C GLU A 284 34.45 85.95 -1.89
N GLU A 285 34.22 86.43 -0.66
CA GLU A 285 32.92 87.01 -0.22
C GLU A 285 32.40 88.23 -1.03
N ASN A 286 33.23 88.85 -1.88
CA ASN A 286 32.82 89.98 -2.72
C ASN A 286 32.20 89.58 -4.08
N ALA A 287 32.14 88.28 -4.40
CA ALA A 287 31.58 87.76 -5.65
C ALA A 287 30.04 87.54 -5.59
N ILE A 288 29.28 88.46 -4.98
CA ILE A 288 27.80 88.38 -4.91
C ILE A 288 27.18 88.66 -6.29
N LEU A 289 27.16 87.61 -7.12
CA LEU A 289 26.17 87.31 -8.17
C LEU A 289 25.67 88.52 -8.99
N SER A 290 26.59 89.17 -9.70
CA SER A 290 26.36 90.31 -10.63
C SER A 290 25.40 90.04 -11.81
N TRP A 291 24.76 88.88 -11.85
CA TRP A 291 23.78 88.44 -12.84
C TRP A 291 22.33 88.40 -12.31
N LEU A 292 22.13 88.59 -10.99
CA LEU A 292 20.80 88.90 -10.45
C LEU A 292 20.47 90.37 -10.81
N PRO A 293 19.38 90.64 -11.54
CA PRO A 293 18.94 92.01 -11.75
C PRO A 293 18.57 92.63 -10.40
N THR A 294 18.96 93.89 -10.16
CA THR A 294 18.32 94.69 -9.12
C THR A 294 16.83 94.73 -9.44
N ILE A 295 16.02 94.03 -8.65
CA ILE A 295 14.58 94.13 -8.73
C ILE A 295 14.23 95.50 -8.17
N GLU A 296 14.14 96.50 -9.06
CA GLU A 296 13.35 97.70 -8.78
C GLU A 296 12.02 97.23 -8.18
N GLU A 297 11.61 97.78 -7.04
CA GLU A 297 10.29 97.48 -6.46
C GLU A 297 9.25 97.57 -7.57
N PRO A 298 8.47 96.49 -7.86
CA PRO A 298 7.68 96.41 -9.07
C PRO A 298 6.66 97.55 -9.09
N LYS A 299 7.01 98.60 -9.84
CA LYS A 299 6.41 99.94 -9.86
C LYS A 299 4.92 99.83 -9.61
N VAL A 300 4.47 100.15 -8.38
CA VAL A 300 3.17 99.72 -7.83
C VAL A 300 2.10 99.89 -8.89
N ILE A 301 1.73 98.77 -9.54
CA ILE A 301 0.65 98.74 -10.51
C ILE A 301 -0.59 98.84 -9.66
N LYS A 302 -0.96 100.09 -9.34
CA LYS A 302 -2.18 100.45 -8.65
C LYS A 302 -3.31 99.89 -9.50
N HIS A 303 -3.75 98.67 -9.16
CA HIS A 303 -4.92 98.05 -9.77
C HIS A 303 -6.00 99.12 -9.76
N LYS A 304 -6.49 99.49 -10.95
CA LYS A 304 -7.51 100.53 -11.10
C LYS A 304 -8.57 100.26 -10.04
N PRO A 305 -8.85 101.20 -9.11
CA PRO A 305 -9.79 100.94 -8.04
C PRO A 305 -11.09 100.51 -8.69
N LYS A 306 -11.54 99.29 -8.40
CA LYS A 306 -12.77 98.76 -8.97
C LYS A 306 -13.89 99.76 -8.65
N PRO A 307 -14.78 100.09 -9.60
CA PRO A 307 -15.89 100.98 -9.30
C PRO A 307 -16.75 100.39 -8.17
N ILE A 308 -16.65 101.03 -7.01
CA ILE A 308 -17.77 101.57 -6.22
C ILE A 308 -19.10 101.44 -7.00
N ASP A 309 -20.16 100.83 -6.47
CA ASP A 309 -20.35 100.11 -5.21
C ASP A 309 -21.55 99.16 -5.41
N ILE A 310 -21.72 98.14 -4.57
CA ILE A 310 -23.02 97.43 -4.46
C ILE A 310 -23.84 97.93 -3.25
N CYS A 311 -23.20 98.54 -2.24
CA CYS A 311 -23.87 99.20 -1.12
C CYS A 311 -23.11 100.46 -0.66
N ILE A 312 -23.40 101.62 -1.24
CA ILE A 312 -23.02 102.90 -0.63
C ILE A 312 -23.80 103.01 0.69
N ARG A 313 -23.11 103.07 1.84
CA ARG A 313 -23.77 103.37 3.13
C ARG A 313 -24.32 104.80 3.09
N GLU A 314 -25.64 104.92 3.16
CA GLU A 314 -26.40 106.18 3.01
C GLU A 314 -26.01 107.28 4.02
N THR A 315 -25.30 106.91 5.09
CA THR A 315 -24.85 107.76 6.19
C THR A 315 -23.55 108.55 5.91
N LYS A 316 -22.93 108.41 4.73
CA LYS A 316 -21.86 109.33 4.31
C LYS A 316 -22.45 110.69 3.90
N TRP A 317 -21.96 111.75 4.53
CA TRP A 317 -22.23 113.14 4.13
C TRP A 317 -21.41 113.51 2.90
N THR A 318 -22.03 113.46 1.72
CA THR A 318 -21.49 114.08 0.50
C THR A 318 -21.70 115.60 0.54
N GLU A 319 -20.95 116.36 -0.27
CA GLU A 319 -21.20 117.79 -0.43
C GLU A 319 -22.65 118.09 -0.84
N GLU A 320 -23.27 117.20 -1.62
CA GLU A 320 -24.65 117.33 -2.08
C GLU A 320 -25.64 117.22 -0.91
N LYS A 321 -25.46 116.23 -0.01
CA LYS A 321 -26.25 116.13 1.22
C LYS A 321 -26.00 117.30 2.18
N LEU A 322 -24.79 117.85 2.21
CA LEU A 322 -24.48 119.08 2.97
C LEU A 322 -25.16 120.33 2.36
N LYS A 323 -25.22 120.43 1.02
CA LYS A 323 -25.94 121.49 0.31
C LYS A 323 -27.46 121.37 0.52
N GLN A 324 -28.01 120.16 0.51
CA GLN A 324 -29.41 119.86 0.86
C GLN A 324 -29.72 120.25 2.30
N LEU A 325 -28.95 119.78 3.29
CA LEU A 325 -29.15 120.17 4.70
C LEU A 325 -28.99 121.69 4.90
N HIS A 326 -28.12 122.36 4.12
CA HIS A 326 -28.04 123.82 4.14
C HIS A 326 -29.31 124.47 3.59
N SER A 327 -29.90 123.98 2.49
CA SER A 327 -31.20 124.48 2.01
C SER A 327 -32.34 124.19 2.97
N ASP A 328 -32.33 123.04 3.66
CA ASP A 328 -33.39 122.64 4.60
C ASP A 328 -33.33 123.48 5.88
N LEU A 329 -32.14 123.64 6.47
CA LEU A 329 -31.93 124.57 7.59
C LEU A 329 -32.23 126.03 7.20
N LYS A 330 -31.98 126.42 5.95
CA LYS A 330 -32.37 127.73 5.42
C LYS A 330 -33.89 127.85 5.29
N ALA A 331 -34.60 126.84 4.80
CA ALA A 331 -36.07 126.82 4.72
C ALA A 331 -36.71 126.89 6.11
N ILE A 332 -36.24 126.07 7.06
CA ILE A 332 -36.65 126.09 8.47
C ILE A 332 -36.42 127.47 9.10
N ARG A 333 -35.24 128.06 8.90
CA ARG A 333 -34.89 129.39 9.43
C ARG A 333 -35.71 130.53 8.80
N MET A 334 -36.08 130.39 7.53
CA MET A 334 -36.89 131.38 6.79
C MET A 334 -38.42 131.20 6.97
N LYS A 335 -38.86 130.15 7.69
CA LYS A 335 -40.28 129.87 8.02
C LYS A 335 -41.24 129.85 6.82
N VAL A 336 -40.77 129.43 5.64
CA VAL A 336 -41.64 129.22 4.47
C VAL A 336 -42.49 127.97 4.70
N LYS A 337 -43.80 128.13 4.81
CA LYS A 337 -44.76 127.01 4.93
C LYS A 337 -45.19 126.53 3.55
N SER A 338 -45.12 125.22 3.32
CA SER A 338 -45.96 124.49 2.37
C SER A 338 -46.91 123.57 3.15
N ILE A 339 -48.01 123.16 2.54
CA ILE A 339 -49.20 122.65 3.23
C ILE A 339 -49.30 121.11 3.18
N ASP A 340 -49.73 120.56 4.31
CA ASP A 340 -50.31 119.24 4.63
C ASP A 340 -50.39 118.12 3.58
N GLU A 341 -49.93 116.92 3.95
CA GLU A 341 -50.77 115.71 4.14
C GLU A 341 -49.96 114.56 4.77
N GLY A 342 -50.60 113.50 5.32
CA GLY A 342 -49.90 112.34 5.92
C GLY A 342 -50.82 111.19 6.41
N PRO A 343 -50.26 110.03 6.84
CA PRO A 343 -50.99 109.03 7.63
C PRO A 343 -50.21 108.48 8.88
N SER A 344 -50.73 107.46 9.60
CA SER A 344 -50.42 107.21 11.03
C SER A 344 -50.48 105.74 11.57
N LEU A 345 -50.13 105.55 12.87
CA LEU A 345 -50.32 104.38 13.79
C LEU A 345 -49.34 103.18 13.66
N VAL A 346 -49.04 102.29 14.66
CA VAL A 346 -49.67 101.80 15.93
C VAL A 346 -48.63 101.59 17.10
N ARG A 347 -49.05 101.31 18.37
CA ARG A 347 -48.23 101.10 19.64
C ARG A 347 -48.47 99.76 20.40
N ARG A 348 -47.62 99.40 21.40
CA ARG A 348 -47.91 98.60 22.65
C ARG A 348 -47.01 99.01 23.88
N ASN A 349 -47.38 98.68 25.14
CA ASN A 349 -46.84 99.21 26.45
C ASN A 349 -46.61 98.13 27.57
N HIS A 350 -46.07 98.46 28.78
CA HIS A 350 -46.21 97.83 30.16
C HIS A 350 -45.58 98.75 31.30
N GLU A 351 -45.76 98.51 32.64
CA GLU A 351 -45.58 99.51 33.78
C GLU A 351 -44.93 99.05 35.16
N GLN A 352 -44.73 99.94 36.18
CA GLN A 352 -44.12 99.75 37.55
C GLN A 352 -44.60 100.76 38.67
N LEU A 353 -44.38 100.53 40.00
CA LEU A 353 -44.73 101.43 41.17
C LEU A 353 -43.78 101.38 42.44
N VAL A 354 -43.93 102.30 43.45
CA VAL A 354 -42.89 102.71 44.47
C VAL A 354 -43.35 102.76 45.99
N LEU A 355 -42.76 103.59 46.91
CA LEU A 355 -42.55 103.33 48.39
C LEU A 355 -42.60 104.57 49.37
N PRO A 356 -42.77 104.43 50.73
CA PRO A 356 -42.73 105.51 51.77
C PRO A 356 -41.63 105.44 52.90
N THR A 357 -41.53 106.45 53.79
CA THR A 357 -40.28 106.88 54.50
C THR A 357 -40.35 107.07 56.05
N THR A 358 -39.18 107.12 56.73
CA THR A 358 -38.91 107.21 58.19
C THR A 358 -38.91 108.62 58.86
N PRO A 359 -39.14 108.69 60.20
CA PRO A 359 -38.81 109.85 61.06
C PRO A 359 -37.67 109.56 62.09
N ARG A 360 -37.35 110.56 62.95
CA ARG A 360 -35.98 110.82 63.47
C ARG A 360 -35.98 111.35 64.93
N ARG A 361 -34.93 111.10 65.74
CA ARG A 361 -34.69 111.90 66.98
C ARG A 361 -33.23 111.96 67.46
N SER A 362 -32.93 112.98 68.27
CA SER A 362 -31.66 113.31 68.91
C SER A 362 -31.89 113.76 70.37
N GLY A 363 -30.80 113.96 71.13
CA GLY A 363 -30.82 114.47 72.51
C GLY A 363 -30.08 113.54 73.47
N ILE A 364 -29.03 114.04 74.13
CA ILE A 364 -28.12 113.22 74.96
C ILE A 364 -28.72 113.05 76.36
N TRP A 365 -28.76 111.81 76.85
CA TRP A 365 -29.27 111.44 78.17
C TRP A 365 -28.14 111.11 79.14
N ASN A 366 -28.33 111.42 80.43
CA ASN A 366 -27.39 111.07 81.50
C ASN A 366 -27.21 109.55 81.61
N ASN A 367 -25.95 109.10 81.66
CA ASN A 367 -25.57 107.68 81.54
C ASN A 367 -26.37 106.72 82.44
N LYS A 368 -26.61 107.06 83.71
CA LYS A 368 -27.36 106.18 84.65
C LYS A 368 -28.87 106.06 84.33
N GLN A 369 -29.47 107.09 83.73
CA GLN A 369 -30.87 107.03 83.28
C GLN A 369 -30.98 106.31 81.94
N LYS A 370 -30.04 106.58 81.03
CA LYS A 370 -29.87 105.85 79.76
C LYS A 370 -29.78 104.33 80.00
N GLN A 371 -28.90 103.90 80.92
CA GLN A 371 -28.75 102.49 81.31
C GLN A 371 -30.04 101.83 81.82
N ARG A 372 -30.89 102.56 82.57
CA ARG A 372 -32.15 102.00 83.10
C ARG A 372 -33.18 101.77 81.99
N GLU A 373 -33.36 102.69 81.06
CA GLU A 373 -34.26 102.49 79.92
C GLU A 373 -33.69 101.51 78.88
N GLU A 374 -32.36 101.47 78.69
CA GLU A 374 -31.68 100.42 77.93
C GLU A 374 -31.97 99.04 78.53
N SER A 375 -31.92 98.87 79.87
CA SER A 375 -32.27 97.59 80.51
C SER A 375 -33.76 97.24 80.42
N ALA A 376 -34.67 98.22 80.57
CA ALA A 376 -36.10 97.97 80.51
C ALA A 376 -36.55 97.60 79.07
N THR A 377 -36.03 98.31 78.07
CA THR A 377 -36.28 97.98 76.66
C THR A 377 -35.61 96.67 76.24
N PHE A 378 -34.47 96.28 76.83
CA PHE A 378 -33.84 94.97 76.61
C PHE A 378 -34.72 93.82 77.11
N ILE A 379 -35.25 93.89 78.34
CA ILE A 379 -36.16 92.85 78.87
C ILE A 379 -37.45 92.78 78.05
N GLN A 380 -38.03 93.91 77.65
CA GLN A 380 -39.23 93.91 76.81
C GLN A 380 -38.98 93.31 75.41
N LYS A 381 -37.79 93.55 74.82
CA LYS A 381 -37.35 92.91 73.58
C LYS A 381 -37.19 91.39 73.74
N LEU A 382 -36.59 90.92 74.84
CA LEU A 382 -36.42 89.49 75.12
C LEU A 382 -37.76 88.75 75.20
N VAL A 383 -38.73 89.25 75.98
CA VAL A 383 -40.02 88.56 76.15
C VAL A 383 -40.82 88.55 74.83
N LYS A 384 -40.88 89.67 74.11
CA LYS A 384 -41.54 89.73 72.78
C LYS A 384 -40.84 88.81 71.77
N GLY A 385 -39.51 88.81 71.73
CA GLY A 385 -38.72 87.93 70.88
C GLY A 385 -38.96 86.44 71.17
N ARG A 386 -39.02 86.05 72.45
CA ARG A 386 -39.27 84.65 72.85
C ARG A 386 -40.69 84.19 72.50
N ALA A 387 -41.69 85.05 72.63
CA ALA A 387 -43.06 84.75 72.20
C ALA A 387 -43.15 84.54 70.67
N ILE A 388 -42.49 85.41 69.88
CA ILE A 388 -42.40 85.27 68.42
C ILE A 388 -41.64 83.99 68.04
N GLN A 389 -40.53 83.65 68.71
CA GLN A 389 -39.82 82.39 68.53
C GLN A 389 -40.74 81.18 68.77
N CYS A 390 -41.50 81.14 69.86
CA CYS A 390 -42.41 80.01 70.15
C CYS A 390 -43.56 79.89 69.13
N LEU A 391 -44.03 80.99 68.54
CA LEU A 391 -44.97 80.95 67.41
C LEU A 391 -44.29 80.46 66.12
N MET A 392 -43.06 80.92 65.84
CA MET A 392 -42.27 80.43 64.70
C MET A 392 -41.95 78.93 64.80
N TYR A 393 -41.58 78.40 65.97
CA TYR A 393 -41.34 76.97 66.14
C TYR A 393 -42.62 76.16 65.85
N LYS A 394 -43.77 76.56 66.40
CA LYS A 394 -45.06 75.90 66.09
C LYS A 394 -45.48 76.04 64.62
N GLY A 395 -45.07 77.11 63.95
CA GLY A 395 -45.23 77.28 62.50
C GLY A 395 -44.31 76.34 61.71
N ARG A 396 -43.01 76.31 62.04
CA ARG A 396 -42.00 75.41 61.48
C ARG A 396 -42.38 73.94 61.66
N ASP A 397 -42.95 73.57 62.81
CA ASP A 397 -43.36 72.19 63.08
C ASP A 397 -44.56 71.75 62.23
N ARG A 398 -45.53 72.64 61.99
CA ARG A 398 -46.67 72.38 61.08
C ARG A 398 -46.25 72.34 59.62
N CYS A 399 -45.31 73.19 59.24
CA CYS A 399 -44.73 73.21 57.91
C CYS A 399 -43.51 72.30 57.81
N ARG A 400 -43.24 71.38 58.76
CA ARG A 400 -41.95 70.69 58.82
C ARG A 400 -41.73 69.80 57.60
N GLU A 401 -42.74 69.01 57.24
CA GLU A 401 -42.74 68.15 56.06
C GLU A 401 -42.53 68.99 54.78
N LEU A 402 -43.28 70.09 54.61
CA LEU A 402 -43.10 71.04 53.50
C LEU A 402 -41.72 71.73 53.51
N ILE A 403 -41.14 71.99 54.68
CA ILE A 403 -39.81 72.57 54.83
C ILE A 403 -38.74 71.53 54.51
N GLU A 404 -38.93 70.25 54.84
CA GLU A 404 -38.02 69.17 54.48
C GLU A 404 -38.09 68.88 52.97
N GLU A 405 -39.27 68.92 52.36
CA GLU A 405 -39.46 68.92 50.90
C GLU A 405 -38.71 70.10 50.24
N LEU A 406 -38.96 71.34 50.69
CA LEU A 406 -38.33 72.54 50.12
C LEU A 406 -36.82 72.64 50.40
N GLN A 407 -36.36 72.21 51.58
CA GLN A 407 -34.93 72.16 51.92
C GLN A 407 -34.22 71.06 51.14
N SER A 408 -34.88 69.95 50.78
CA SER A 408 -34.30 69.02 49.80
C SER A 408 -34.05 69.73 48.47
N THR A 409 -34.98 70.54 47.97
CA THR A 409 -34.78 71.31 46.72
C THR A 409 -33.84 72.51 46.83
N GLN A 410 -33.28 72.84 48.00
CA GLN A 410 -32.49 74.08 48.19
C GLN A 410 -31.19 73.93 49.02
N VAL A 411 -31.01 72.84 49.78
CA VAL A 411 -29.81 72.61 50.65
C VAL A 411 -28.87 71.56 50.07
N PHE A 412 -29.36 70.68 49.18
CA PHE A 412 -28.51 69.84 48.32
C PHE A 412 -27.53 70.65 47.46
N GLU A 413 -27.71 71.97 47.32
CA GLU A 413 -26.81 72.85 46.56
C GLU A 413 -25.55 73.31 47.30
N HIS A 414 -25.43 73.24 48.66
CA HIS A 414 -24.24 73.81 49.31
C HIS A 414 -23.56 73.15 50.53
N GLU A 415 -24.23 72.54 51.52
CA GLU A 415 -23.54 72.05 52.74
C GLU A 415 -23.63 70.52 52.97
N ASP A 416 -24.32 69.82 52.08
CA ASP A 416 -24.34 68.35 52.03
C ASP A 416 -23.02 67.75 51.47
N TYR A 417 -22.09 68.59 51.02
CA TYR A 417 -20.91 68.20 50.25
C TYR A 417 -19.78 67.62 51.08
N ASP A 418 -19.49 68.12 52.29
CA ASP A 418 -18.22 67.79 52.96
C ASP A 418 -18.21 66.41 53.62
N GLU A 419 -19.27 66.00 54.33
CA GLU A 419 -19.36 64.64 54.86
C GLU A 419 -19.57 63.61 53.74
N LYS A 420 -20.36 63.96 52.71
CA LYS A 420 -20.55 63.09 51.55
C LYS A 420 -19.27 62.95 50.74
N THR A 421 -18.51 64.02 50.49
CA THR A 421 -17.19 63.90 49.84
C THR A 421 -16.22 63.13 50.73
N HIS A 422 -16.20 63.28 52.05
CA HIS A 422 -15.25 62.50 52.85
C HIS A 422 -15.58 60.99 52.84
N MET A 423 -16.86 60.60 52.86
CA MET A 423 -17.30 59.21 52.68
C MET A 423 -17.11 58.71 51.25
N ILE A 424 -17.38 59.54 50.24
CA ILE A 424 -17.13 59.25 48.83
C ILE A 424 -15.64 59.10 48.56
N ASN A 425 -14.75 59.88 49.17
CA ASN A 425 -13.30 59.79 49.03
C ASN A 425 -12.78 58.50 49.67
N LEU A 426 -13.30 58.10 50.84
CA LEU A 426 -12.93 56.84 51.50
C LEU A 426 -13.41 55.63 50.68
N ARG A 427 -14.64 55.72 50.15
CA ARG A 427 -15.20 54.75 49.22
C ARG A 427 -14.42 54.69 47.89
N GLN A 428 -14.03 55.83 47.32
CA GLN A 428 -13.19 55.93 46.13
C GLN A 428 -11.81 55.34 46.37
N LEU A 429 -11.21 55.52 47.55
CA LEU A 429 -9.95 54.85 47.90
C LEU A 429 -10.11 53.33 47.96
N GLN A 430 -11.21 52.81 48.51
CA GLN A 430 -11.50 51.38 48.54
C GLN A 430 -11.87 50.83 47.15
N GLU A 431 -12.61 51.59 46.33
CA GLU A 431 -12.89 51.30 44.93
C GLU A 431 -11.60 51.34 44.10
N HIS A 432 -10.68 52.28 44.32
CA HIS A 432 -9.35 52.30 43.70
C HIS A 432 -8.48 51.12 44.12
N GLN A 433 -8.49 50.71 45.39
CA GLN A 433 -7.75 49.53 45.87
C GLN A 433 -8.30 48.24 45.24
N SER A 434 -9.61 48.02 45.31
CA SER A 434 -10.26 46.86 44.67
C SER A 434 -10.12 46.88 43.14
N MET A 435 -10.10 48.04 42.48
CA MET A 435 -9.76 48.14 41.06
C MET A 435 -8.29 47.80 40.77
N GLN A 436 -7.35 48.17 41.66
CA GLN A 436 -5.95 47.74 41.54
C GLN A 436 -5.81 46.22 41.73
N GLU A 437 -6.50 45.63 42.72
CA GLU A 437 -6.56 44.18 42.92
C GLU A 437 -7.20 43.47 41.72
N ASN A 438 -8.31 43.98 41.19
CA ASN A 438 -8.95 43.47 39.97
C ASN A 438 -8.00 43.54 38.77
N HIS A 439 -7.28 44.66 38.56
CA HIS A 439 -6.30 44.76 37.48
C HIS A 439 -5.10 43.81 37.66
N LEU A 440 -4.67 43.53 38.90
CA LEU A 440 -3.66 42.51 39.16
C LEU A 440 -4.19 41.10 38.85
N CYS A 441 -5.44 40.79 39.21
CA CYS A 441 -6.12 39.55 38.83
C CYS A 441 -6.27 39.44 37.31
N GLU A 442 -6.74 40.47 36.60
CA GLU A 442 -6.82 40.52 35.13
C GLU A 442 -5.45 40.26 34.47
N ILE A 443 -4.37 40.83 35.03
CA ILE A 443 -3.01 40.59 34.55
C ILE A 443 -2.60 39.14 34.78
N LEU A 444 -2.82 38.58 35.97
CA LEU A 444 -2.50 37.19 36.32
C LEU A 444 -3.30 36.20 35.48
N ASP A 445 -4.63 36.35 35.40
CA ASP A 445 -5.52 35.58 34.52
C ASP A 445 -5.06 35.66 33.06
N SER A 446 -4.56 36.82 32.61
CA SER A 446 -4.01 36.94 31.25
C SER A 446 -2.67 36.24 31.07
N LEU A 447 -1.90 35.98 32.14
CA LEU A 447 -0.60 35.30 32.08
C LEU A 447 -0.78 33.79 32.24
N GLU A 448 -1.60 33.35 33.20
CA GLU A 448 -2.02 31.96 33.34
C GLU A 448 -2.82 31.50 32.12
N GLY A 449 -3.75 32.31 31.62
CA GLY A 449 -4.47 32.05 30.37
C GLY A 449 -3.53 31.91 29.16
N LYS A 450 -2.43 32.68 29.08
CA LYS A 450 -1.42 32.53 28.02
C LYS A 450 -0.59 31.24 28.17
N THR A 451 -0.18 30.87 29.38
CA THR A 451 0.62 29.64 29.60
C THR A 451 -0.22 28.37 29.47
N ILE A 452 -1.45 28.37 29.98
CA ILE A 452 -2.43 27.29 29.81
C ILE A 452 -2.81 27.15 28.33
N CYS A 453 -3.12 28.25 27.64
CA CYS A 453 -3.37 28.22 26.20
C CYS A 453 -2.17 27.65 25.45
N GLY A 454 -0.96 28.19 25.65
CA GLY A 454 0.26 27.73 24.96
C GLY A 454 0.62 26.26 25.21
N THR A 455 0.37 25.75 26.42
CA THR A 455 0.61 24.33 26.74
C THR A 455 -0.45 23.40 26.14
N LEU A 456 -1.73 23.80 26.12
CA LEU A 456 -2.78 23.07 25.41
C LEU A 456 -2.59 23.13 23.88
N ASP A 457 -2.13 24.26 23.35
CA ASP A 457 -1.77 24.45 21.94
C ASP A 457 -0.58 23.58 21.53
N PHE A 458 0.38 23.33 22.45
CA PHE A 458 1.48 22.42 22.23
C PHE A 458 1.02 20.95 22.29
N LEU A 459 0.31 20.57 23.35
CA LEU A 459 -0.18 19.20 23.54
C LEU A 459 -1.14 18.74 22.43
N SER A 460 -1.99 19.64 21.91
CA SER A 460 -2.87 19.33 20.78
C SER A 460 -2.12 19.15 19.47
N LYS A 461 -1.07 19.93 19.21
CA LYS A 461 -0.19 19.77 18.03
C LYS A 461 0.58 18.45 18.10
N GLU A 462 1.15 18.11 19.25
CA GLU A 462 1.85 16.84 19.44
C GLU A 462 0.90 15.63 19.43
N LEU A 463 -0.36 15.78 19.88
CA LEU A 463 -1.39 14.73 19.72
C LEU A 463 -1.69 14.48 18.23
N VAL A 464 -1.97 15.53 17.45
CA VAL A 464 -2.21 15.40 16.00
C VAL A 464 -0.99 14.81 15.29
N ARG A 465 0.22 15.25 15.66
CA ARG A 465 1.48 14.69 15.17
C ARG A 465 1.59 13.18 15.45
N LEU A 466 1.32 12.74 16.68
CA LEU A 466 1.35 11.32 17.04
C LEU A 466 0.27 10.49 16.33
N GLU A 467 -0.89 11.08 16.02
CA GLU A 467 -1.87 10.43 15.14
C GLU A 467 -1.35 10.29 13.71
N ASP A 468 -0.73 11.33 13.15
CA ASP A 468 -0.21 11.32 11.78
C ASP A 468 1.03 10.44 11.63
N GLU A 469 1.91 10.36 12.63
CA GLU A 469 3.01 9.39 12.69
C GLU A 469 2.48 7.94 12.75
N ARG A 470 1.41 7.68 13.53
CA ARG A 470 0.72 6.37 13.54
C ARG A 470 0.05 6.04 12.21
N ARG A 471 -0.59 7.02 11.56
CA ARG A 471 -1.18 6.87 10.20
C ARG A 471 -0.09 6.56 9.17
N ALA A 472 1.01 7.30 9.18
CA ALA A 472 2.15 7.09 8.30
C ALA A 472 2.78 5.70 8.48
N HIS A 473 2.98 5.26 9.72
CA HIS A 473 3.47 3.91 10.03
C HIS A 473 2.49 2.82 9.55
N ALA A 474 1.18 3.01 9.73
CA ALA A 474 0.17 2.09 9.20
C ALA A 474 0.19 2.03 7.65
N PHE A 475 0.36 3.16 6.97
CA PHE A 475 0.53 3.20 5.52
C PHE A 475 1.83 2.55 5.05
N ALA A 476 2.93 2.69 5.81
CA ALA A 476 4.20 2.01 5.52
C ALA A 476 4.04 0.48 5.58
N LEU A 477 3.45 -0.06 6.66
CA LEU A 477 3.19 -1.50 6.79
C LEU A 477 2.26 -2.05 5.68
N LEU A 478 1.26 -1.25 5.25
CA LEU A 478 0.40 -1.62 4.13
C LEU A 478 1.18 -1.60 2.80
N ALA A 479 2.03 -0.59 2.57
CA ALA A 479 2.86 -0.49 1.37
C ALA A 479 3.90 -1.62 1.29
N GLU A 480 4.53 -1.99 2.41
CA GLU A 480 5.41 -3.16 2.50
C GLU A 480 4.65 -4.46 2.24
N ARG A 481 3.46 -4.65 2.83
CA ARG A 481 2.63 -5.82 2.55
C ARG A 481 2.27 -5.92 1.07
N GLU A 482 1.85 -4.83 0.44
CA GLU A 482 1.60 -4.81 -1.00
C GLU A 482 2.87 -5.04 -1.83
N ARG A 483 4.02 -4.51 -1.40
CA ARG A 483 5.32 -4.74 -2.03
C ARG A 483 5.67 -6.23 -2.00
N CYS A 484 5.65 -6.87 -0.84
CA CYS A 484 5.92 -8.30 -0.69
C CYS A 484 4.94 -9.15 -1.52
N MET A 485 3.65 -8.77 -1.59
CA MET A 485 2.67 -9.44 -2.45
C MET A 485 2.98 -9.27 -3.95
N ARG A 486 3.46 -8.10 -4.40
CA ARG A 486 3.90 -7.87 -5.78
C ARG A 486 5.16 -8.66 -6.10
N GLU A 487 6.16 -8.61 -5.21
CA GLU A 487 7.45 -9.28 -5.35
C GLU A 487 7.27 -10.81 -5.36
N ALA A 488 6.42 -11.37 -4.49
CA ALA A 488 6.08 -12.80 -4.52
C ALA A 488 5.34 -13.20 -5.80
N ALA A 489 4.35 -12.41 -6.24
CA ALA A 489 3.63 -12.67 -7.50
C ALA A 489 4.53 -12.53 -8.74
N GLU A 490 5.54 -11.66 -8.68
CA GLU A 490 6.54 -11.50 -9.74
C GLU A 490 7.62 -12.58 -9.70
N ALA A 491 8.07 -13.00 -8.51
CA ALA A 491 8.96 -14.14 -8.34
C ALA A 491 8.32 -15.43 -8.88
N GLY A 492 7.02 -15.66 -8.62
CA GLY A 492 6.27 -16.76 -9.23
C GLY A 492 6.21 -16.68 -10.77
N ARG A 493 6.07 -15.47 -11.34
CA ARG A 493 6.16 -15.28 -12.81
C ARG A 493 7.58 -15.57 -13.33
N ARG A 494 8.63 -15.04 -12.67
CA ARG A 494 10.03 -15.31 -13.02
C ARG A 494 10.34 -16.81 -12.95
N GLN A 495 9.88 -17.51 -11.92
CA GLN A 495 10.08 -18.95 -11.76
C GLN A 495 9.38 -19.75 -12.86
N ALA A 496 8.14 -19.41 -13.21
CA ALA A 496 7.44 -20.02 -14.33
C ALA A 496 8.14 -19.72 -15.68
N GLU A 497 8.71 -18.53 -15.85
CA GLU A 497 9.48 -18.19 -17.05
C GLU A 497 10.84 -18.91 -17.11
N HIS A 498 11.56 -19.03 -15.98
CA HIS A 498 12.80 -19.81 -15.89
C HIS A 498 12.57 -21.31 -16.09
N ASN A 499 11.41 -21.84 -15.74
CA ASN A 499 11.03 -23.22 -16.07
C ASN A 499 10.81 -23.37 -17.58
N ARG A 500 9.98 -22.50 -18.18
CA ARG A 500 9.77 -22.48 -19.64
C ARG A 500 11.06 -22.31 -20.42
N ARG A 501 11.97 -21.43 -19.99
CA ARG A 501 13.28 -21.26 -20.63
C ARG A 501 14.10 -22.55 -20.57
N ARG A 502 14.12 -23.26 -19.44
CA ARG A 502 14.76 -24.59 -19.33
C ARG A 502 14.10 -25.64 -20.22
N GLU A 503 12.77 -25.68 -20.27
CA GLU A 503 12.00 -26.54 -21.18
C GLU A 503 12.38 -26.26 -22.66
N PHE A 504 12.50 -24.98 -23.05
CA PHE A 504 12.96 -24.58 -24.39
C PHE A 504 14.44 -24.90 -24.64
N ASP A 505 15.33 -24.70 -23.66
CA ASP A 505 16.76 -25.04 -23.77
C ASP A 505 16.97 -26.56 -23.91
N GLU A 506 16.15 -27.37 -23.25
CA GLU A 506 16.17 -28.84 -23.35
C GLU A 506 15.62 -29.32 -24.70
N MET A 507 14.49 -28.76 -25.17
CA MET A 507 14.00 -29.02 -26.53
C MET A 507 15.00 -28.58 -27.60
N PHE A 508 15.65 -27.42 -27.44
CA PHE A 508 16.67 -26.94 -28.37
C PHE A 508 17.89 -27.86 -28.40
N LYS A 509 18.37 -28.37 -27.26
CA LYS A 509 19.43 -29.39 -27.21
C LYS A 509 19.03 -30.68 -27.92
N GLN A 510 17.78 -31.13 -27.77
CA GLN A 510 17.28 -32.32 -28.47
C GLN A 510 17.24 -32.10 -29.99
N ILE A 511 16.74 -30.94 -30.44
CA ILE A 511 16.70 -30.59 -31.88
C ILE A 511 18.13 -30.45 -32.44
N MET A 512 19.03 -29.78 -31.74
CA MET A 512 20.44 -29.68 -32.15
C MET A 512 21.12 -31.04 -32.19
N LYS A 513 20.81 -31.96 -31.25
CA LYS A 513 21.32 -33.34 -31.32
C LYS A 513 20.77 -34.07 -32.56
N VAL A 514 19.46 -34.05 -32.81
CA VAL A 514 18.87 -34.70 -33.99
C VAL A 514 19.43 -34.12 -35.31
N ASN A 515 19.69 -32.80 -35.35
CA ASN A 515 20.34 -32.17 -36.50
C ASN A 515 21.81 -32.60 -36.64
N GLN A 516 22.55 -32.74 -35.54
CA GLN A 516 23.93 -33.25 -35.56
C GLN A 516 23.97 -34.73 -35.98
N ASP A 517 23.14 -35.58 -35.35
CA ASP A 517 23.01 -37.01 -35.64
C ASP A 517 22.66 -37.25 -37.13
N SER A 518 21.82 -36.39 -37.74
CA SER A 518 21.44 -36.51 -39.16
C SER A 518 22.45 -35.91 -40.14
N VAL A 519 23.22 -34.88 -39.76
CA VAL A 519 24.38 -34.42 -40.53
C VAL A 519 25.51 -35.45 -40.47
N GLU A 520 25.72 -36.07 -39.31
CA GLU A 520 26.71 -37.13 -39.09
C GLU A 520 26.38 -38.37 -39.93
N ALA A 521 25.12 -38.85 -39.89
CA ALA A 521 24.68 -39.95 -40.77
C ALA A 521 24.82 -39.62 -42.27
N TYR A 522 24.47 -38.41 -42.70
CA TYR A 522 24.63 -37.99 -44.10
C TYR A 522 26.10 -37.92 -44.53
N LEU A 523 27.01 -37.50 -43.64
CA LEU A 523 28.45 -37.51 -43.89
C LEU A 523 29.03 -38.93 -43.85
N GLU A 524 28.55 -39.81 -42.97
CA GLU A 524 28.91 -41.24 -42.97
C GLU A 524 28.51 -41.92 -44.28
N ASP A 525 27.32 -41.64 -44.81
CA ASP A 525 26.86 -42.22 -46.08
C ASP A 525 27.69 -41.71 -47.27
N ILE A 526 28.00 -40.41 -47.34
CA ILE A 526 28.93 -39.88 -48.37
C ILE A 526 30.32 -40.51 -48.24
N VAL A 527 30.87 -40.58 -47.03
CA VAL A 527 32.19 -41.19 -46.80
C VAL A 527 32.18 -42.68 -47.14
N ARG A 528 31.06 -43.37 -46.95
CA ARG A 528 30.90 -44.77 -47.38
C ARG A 528 30.86 -44.89 -48.91
N GLU A 529 30.09 -44.05 -49.60
CA GLU A 529 30.07 -44.01 -51.07
C GLU A 529 31.46 -43.68 -51.67
N GLU A 530 32.22 -42.75 -51.07
CA GLU A 530 33.59 -42.45 -51.48
C GLU A 530 34.56 -43.59 -51.18
N ILE A 531 34.49 -44.22 -50.00
CA ILE A 531 35.32 -45.39 -49.64
C ILE A 531 35.03 -46.56 -50.59
N ASP A 532 33.76 -46.85 -50.86
CA ASP A 532 33.35 -47.91 -51.78
C ASP A 532 33.91 -47.61 -53.18
N TRP A 533 33.76 -46.39 -53.71
CA TRP A 533 34.33 -46.00 -55.01
C TRP A 533 35.86 -46.08 -55.06
N ILE A 534 36.56 -45.64 -54.01
CA ILE A 534 38.03 -45.75 -53.90
C ILE A 534 38.45 -47.22 -53.87
N SER A 535 37.74 -48.07 -53.11
CA SER A 535 38.03 -49.50 -53.03
C SER A 535 37.80 -50.20 -54.36
N ASP A 536 36.74 -49.84 -55.07
CA ASP A 536 36.34 -50.39 -56.36
C ASP A 536 37.32 -49.96 -57.47
N LYS A 537 37.89 -48.74 -57.36
CA LYS A 537 38.97 -48.25 -58.23
C LYS A 537 40.30 -48.96 -57.92
N ALA A 538 40.70 -49.05 -56.65
CA ALA A 538 41.93 -49.73 -56.24
C ALA A 538 41.90 -51.24 -56.57
N ALA A 539 40.73 -51.88 -56.43
CA ALA A 539 40.53 -53.27 -56.84
C ALA A 539 40.70 -53.44 -58.36
N LYS A 540 40.19 -52.52 -59.19
CA LYS A 540 40.39 -52.53 -60.64
C LYS A 540 41.85 -52.30 -61.02
N GLU A 541 42.54 -51.38 -60.36
CA GLU A 541 43.98 -51.13 -60.58
C GLU A 541 44.83 -52.36 -60.18
N HIS A 542 44.53 -53.00 -59.06
CA HIS A 542 45.20 -54.23 -58.63
C HIS A 542 44.87 -55.45 -59.53
N ILE A 543 43.64 -55.55 -60.04
CA ILE A 543 43.26 -56.56 -61.05
C ILE A 543 44.02 -56.33 -62.35
N LEU A 544 44.15 -55.08 -62.82
CA LEU A 544 44.95 -54.76 -64.00
C LEU A 544 46.43 -55.12 -63.80
N GLU A 545 47.01 -54.79 -62.63
CA GLU A 545 48.37 -55.24 -62.29
C GLU A 545 48.53 -56.77 -62.30
N ILE A 546 47.53 -57.52 -61.81
CA ILE A 546 47.55 -58.99 -61.86
C ILE A 546 47.42 -59.48 -63.30
N CYS A 547 46.56 -58.87 -64.11
CA CYS A 547 46.44 -59.16 -65.54
C CYS A 547 47.76 -58.91 -66.25
N ASP A 548 48.41 -57.75 -66.09
CA ASP A 548 49.71 -57.43 -66.69
C ASP A 548 50.80 -58.43 -66.26
N LYS A 549 50.82 -58.84 -64.99
CA LYS A 549 51.73 -59.88 -64.47
C LYS A 549 51.43 -61.25 -65.08
N MET A 550 50.17 -61.63 -65.24
CA MET A 550 49.77 -62.87 -65.92
C MET A 550 50.02 -62.83 -67.44
N ASP A 551 49.90 -61.66 -68.06
CA ASP A 551 50.24 -61.42 -69.46
C ASP A 551 51.75 -61.54 -69.68
N ALA A 552 52.57 -61.05 -68.76
CA ALA A 552 54.02 -61.25 -68.77
C ALA A 552 54.40 -62.73 -68.52
N VAL A 553 53.76 -63.39 -67.55
CA VAL A 553 53.99 -64.83 -67.28
C VAL A 553 53.53 -65.71 -68.44
N THR A 554 52.42 -65.41 -69.11
CA THR A 554 51.97 -66.18 -70.29
C THR A 554 52.82 -65.92 -71.52
N LYS A 555 53.33 -64.70 -71.72
CA LYS A 555 54.36 -64.42 -72.74
C LYS A 555 55.64 -65.22 -72.47
N HIS A 556 56.17 -65.19 -71.25
CA HIS A 556 57.33 -66.01 -70.87
C HIS A 556 57.05 -67.51 -70.91
N ALA A 557 55.83 -67.97 -70.61
CA ALA A 557 55.45 -69.37 -70.75
C ALA A 557 55.41 -69.80 -72.23
N ALA A 558 54.90 -68.95 -73.13
CA ALA A 558 54.92 -69.20 -74.57
C ALA A 558 56.35 -69.20 -75.15
N GLU A 559 57.22 -68.29 -74.68
CA GLU A 559 58.64 -68.25 -75.04
C GLU A 559 59.41 -69.49 -74.55
N ASN A 560 59.11 -69.95 -73.34
CA ASN A 560 59.79 -71.10 -72.73
C ASN A 560 59.11 -72.45 -72.99
N ALA A 561 57.93 -72.51 -73.61
CA ALA A 561 57.20 -73.75 -73.90
C ALA A 561 58.07 -74.78 -74.64
N ASN A 562 58.90 -74.32 -75.58
CA ASN A 562 59.84 -75.16 -76.31
C ASN A 562 60.91 -75.79 -75.38
N LYS A 563 61.38 -75.06 -74.36
CA LYS A 563 62.37 -75.55 -73.39
C LYS A 563 61.74 -76.46 -72.34
N LEU A 564 60.53 -76.13 -71.89
CA LEU A 564 59.79 -76.93 -70.92
C LEU A 564 59.46 -78.32 -71.49
N ALA A 565 59.17 -78.43 -72.80
CA ALA A 565 59.02 -79.72 -73.47
C ALA A 565 60.31 -80.57 -73.44
N ASP A 566 61.49 -79.94 -73.61
CA ASP A 566 62.79 -80.63 -73.48
C ASP A 566 63.08 -81.02 -72.01
N GLU A 567 62.75 -80.15 -71.05
CA GLU A 567 62.95 -80.39 -69.61
C GLU A 567 62.00 -81.47 -69.05
N GLU A 568 60.73 -81.51 -69.46
CA GLU A 568 59.78 -82.57 -69.11
C GLU A 568 60.26 -83.94 -69.60
N LEU A 569 60.78 -84.02 -70.82
CA LEU A 569 61.35 -85.25 -71.38
C LEU A 569 62.57 -85.75 -70.58
N VAL A 570 63.41 -84.84 -70.07
CA VAL A 570 64.52 -85.18 -69.17
C VAL A 570 64.04 -85.57 -67.77
N ALA A 571 63.01 -84.90 -67.23
CA ALA A 571 62.42 -85.24 -65.94
C ALA A 571 61.80 -86.64 -65.95
N ASP A 572 61.11 -87.02 -67.03
CA ASP A 572 60.54 -88.35 -67.21
C ASP A 572 61.63 -89.44 -67.26
N MET A 573 62.78 -89.16 -67.89
CA MET A 573 63.93 -90.06 -67.84
C MET A 573 64.49 -90.23 -66.41
N ILE A 574 64.60 -89.13 -65.65
CA ILE A 574 65.12 -89.18 -64.27
C ILE A 574 64.16 -89.93 -63.33
N TYR A 575 62.86 -89.65 -63.44
CA TYR A 575 61.84 -90.26 -62.58
C TYR A 575 61.70 -91.76 -62.83
N ASN A 576 61.61 -92.19 -64.09
CA ASN A 576 61.37 -93.59 -64.43
C ASN A 576 62.61 -94.48 -64.26
N PHE A 577 63.83 -93.96 -64.48
CA PHE A 577 65.06 -94.78 -64.46
C PHE A 577 65.99 -94.55 -63.27
N VAL A 578 66.13 -93.31 -62.76
CA VAL A 578 67.19 -92.98 -61.79
C VAL A 578 66.71 -93.10 -60.33
N LEU A 579 65.58 -92.47 -59.99
CA LEU A 579 65.07 -92.48 -58.61
C LEU A 579 64.81 -93.89 -58.04
N PRO A 580 64.23 -94.86 -58.78
CA PRO A 580 63.95 -96.20 -58.24
C PRO A 580 65.20 -96.99 -57.82
N GLU A 581 66.35 -96.77 -58.46
CA GLU A 581 67.61 -97.42 -58.05
C GLU A 581 68.20 -96.76 -56.79
N VAL A 582 68.08 -95.45 -56.64
CA VAL A 582 68.49 -94.73 -55.43
C VAL A 582 67.64 -95.15 -54.22
N GLU A 583 66.32 -95.34 -54.40
CA GLU A 583 65.45 -95.84 -53.33
C GLU A 583 65.77 -97.28 -52.93
N LYS A 584 65.99 -98.18 -53.91
CA LYS A 584 66.47 -99.56 -53.65
C LYS A 584 67.76 -99.55 -52.84
N HIS A 585 68.70 -98.64 -53.14
CA HIS A 585 69.94 -98.50 -52.38
C HIS A 585 69.69 -98.01 -50.94
N ASN A 586 68.83 -97.00 -50.76
CA ASN A 586 68.51 -96.45 -49.44
C ASN A 586 67.76 -97.45 -48.53
N MET A 587 66.83 -98.24 -49.08
CA MET A 587 66.18 -99.32 -48.33
C MET A 587 67.19 -100.39 -47.89
N ARG A 588 68.10 -100.80 -48.78
CA ARG A 588 69.23 -101.71 -48.44
C ARG A 588 70.18 -101.12 -47.38
N LYS A 589 70.21 -99.80 -47.18
CA LYS A 589 70.97 -99.15 -46.09
C LYS A 589 70.21 -99.22 -44.76
N LYS A 590 68.96 -98.74 -44.72
CA LYS A 590 68.11 -98.73 -43.50
C LYS A 590 67.98 -100.11 -42.83
N ILE A 591 67.86 -101.19 -43.61
CA ILE A 591 67.79 -102.57 -43.08
C ILE A 591 69.08 -102.96 -42.33
N ARG A 592 70.27 -102.57 -42.85
CA ARG A 592 71.56 -102.83 -42.18
C ARG A 592 71.67 -102.04 -40.88
N ASP A 593 71.22 -100.79 -40.88
CA ASP A 593 71.27 -99.92 -39.70
C ASP A 593 70.37 -100.42 -38.56
N GLN A 594 69.17 -100.95 -38.88
CA GLN A 594 68.29 -101.60 -37.91
C GLN A 594 68.88 -102.89 -37.31
N GLN A 595 69.55 -103.72 -38.12
CA GLN A 595 70.23 -104.92 -37.60
C GLN A 595 71.34 -104.57 -36.60
N GLN A 596 72.00 -103.41 -36.76
CA GLN A 596 72.99 -102.91 -35.80
C GLN A 596 72.37 -102.39 -34.49
N SER A 597 71.16 -101.82 -34.50
CA SER A 597 70.53 -101.34 -33.26
C SER A 597 70.02 -102.51 -32.40
N TYR A 598 69.40 -103.53 -33.01
CA TYR A 598 68.96 -104.72 -32.27
C TYR A 598 70.13 -105.47 -31.61
N THR A 599 71.26 -105.63 -32.32
CA THR A 599 72.44 -106.30 -31.74
C THR A 599 73.04 -105.51 -30.57
N ARG A 600 73.11 -104.18 -30.64
CA ARG A 600 73.56 -103.34 -29.51
C ARG A 600 72.67 -103.49 -28.27
N ASN A 601 71.34 -103.52 -28.44
CA ASN A 601 70.41 -103.67 -27.32
C ASN A 601 70.57 -105.03 -26.60
N VAL A 602 70.83 -106.11 -27.34
CA VAL A 602 71.11 -107.44 -26.76
C VAL A 602 72.37 -107.43 -25.90
N TYR A 603 73.43 -106.72 -26.30
CA TYR A 603 74.63 -106.58 -25.47
C TYR A 603 74.36 -105.82 -24.16
N ILE A 604 73.54 -104.75 -24.19
CA ILE A 604 73.27 -103.93 -23.00
C ILE A 604 72.60 -104.74 -21.89
N SER A 605 71.53 -105.48 -22.19
CA SER A 605 70.83 -106.31 -21.18
C SER A 605 71.62 -107.53 -20.70
N LEU A 606 72.73 -107.89 -21.37
CA LEU A 606 73.68 -108.87 -20.83
C LEU A 606 74.63 -108.23 -19.81
N TYR A 607 75.04 -106.97 -20.01
CA TYR A 607 75.91 -106.26 -19.07
C TYR A 607 75.21 -105.88 -17.75
N GLU A 608 73.93 -105.47 -17.79
CA GLU A 608 73.19 -105.10 -16.58
C GLU A 608 73.16 -106.25 -15.54
N LYS A 609 72.94 -107.49 -16.00
CA LYS A 609 72.89 -108.69 -15.13
C LYS A 609 74.22 -109.09 -14.49
N ILE A 610 75.35 -108.54 -14.94
CA ILE A 610 76.68 -108.89 -14.42
C ILE A 610 77.03 -108.01 -13.20
N LEU A 611 76.37 -106.86 -13.04
CA LEU A 611 76.65 -105.87 -11.98
C LEU A 611 76.00 -106.18 -10.62
N GLU A 612 75.09 -107.16 -10.52
CA GLU A 612 74.34 -107.47 -9.28
C GLU A 612 75.11 -108.35 -8.28
N LEU A 613 76.34 -108.77 -8.58
CA LEU A 613 77.14 -109.69 -7.74
C LEU A 613 78.26 -108.96 -6.97
N PRO A 614 78.53 -109.33 -5.71
CA PRO A 614 79.51 -108.63 -4.85
C PRO A 614 80.95 -108.80 -5.36
N PRO A 615 81.81 -107.78 -5.19
CA PRO A 615 83.10 -107.71 -5.87
C PRO A 615 84.16 -108.64 -5.26
N ILE A 616 84.93 -109.29 -6.13
CA ILE A 616 86.20 -109.97 -5.83
C ILE A 616 87.25 -109.48 -6.84
N GLU A 617 88.52 -109.41 -6.41
CA GLU A 617 89.61 -108.74 -7.13
C GLU A 617 90.07 -109.47 -8.42
N PRO A 618 90.75 -108.75 -9.36
CA PRO A 618 90.85 -109.16 -10.76
C PRO A 618 92.20 -109.80 -11.14
N LEU A 619 92.30 -110.38 -12.35
CA LEU A 619 93.59 -110.67 -13.01
C LEU A 619 93.49 -110.71 -14.56
N GLN A 620 93.89 -109.60 -15.19
CA GLN A 620 94.75 -109.39 -16.38
C GLN A 620 94.70 -110.29 -17.66
N VAL A 621 95.45 -109.79 -18.67
CA VAL A 621 95.90 -110.39 -19.96
C VAL A 621 95.00 -110.07 -21.19
N LEU A 622 95.42 -109.55 -22.37
CA LEU A 622 96.60 -108.82 -22.95
C LEU A 622 96.94 -109.38 -24.37
N ASN A 623 97.31 -108.51 -25.34
CA ASN A 623 97.86 -108.80 -26.71
C ASN A 623 96.89 -109.46 -27.74
N GLN A 624 97.02 -109.45 -29.09
CA GLN A 624 97.83 -108.81 -30.18
C GLN A 624 97.17 -109.19 -31.57
N GLU A 625 97.41 -108.68 -32.81
CA GLU A 625 98.06 -107.50 -33.46
C GLU A 625 97.72 -107.47 -35.01
N ILE A 626 98.62 -106.95 -35.89
CA ILE A 626 98.75 -107.12 -37.38
C ILE A 626 98.01 -106.13 -38.35
N PRO A 627 98.70 -105.49 -39.35
CA PRO A 627 98.16 -104.60 -40.42
C PRO A 627 98.50 -105.01 -41.90
N VAL A 628 98.10 -104.24 -42.96
CA VAL A 628 98.87 -103.90 -44.24
C VAL A 628 98.08 -103.20 -45.43
N GLN A 629 98.67 -102.10 -45.97
CA GLN A 629 98.73 -101.46 -47.35
C GLN A 629 97.56 -101.03 -48.32
N ASN A 630 97.65 -99.74 -48.74
CA ASN A 630 97.62 -99.03 -50.07
C ASN A 630 96.80 -99.43 -51.35
N GLU A 631 96.20 -98.42 -52.06
CA GLU A 631 96.65 -97.89 -53.39
C GLU A 631 95.93 -96.57 -53.87
N ASN A 632 96.09 -96.12 -55.14
CA ASN A 632 96.00 -94.70 -55.62
C ASN A 632 94.86 -94.36 -56.63
N VAL A 633 94.67 -93.05 -56.97
CA VAL A 633 94.44 -92.46 -58.35
C VAL A 633 94.32 -90.90 -58.32
N GLN A 634 94.28 -90.21 -59.49
CA GLN A 634 94.74 -88.83 -59.74
C GLN A 634 93.67 -87.70 -59.90
N THR A 635 94.19 -86.47 -60.04
CA THR A 635 93.54 -85.13 -60.12
C THR A 635 93.04 -84.67 -61.51
N ILE A 636 92.05 -83.77 -61.54
CA ILE A 636 91.94 -82.65 -62.51
C ILE A 636 91.51 -81.38 -61.77
N CYS A 637 91.97 -80.20 -62.19
CA CYS A 637 91.58 -78.87 -61.68
C CYS A 637 90.96 -78.01 -62.80
N ILE A 638 90.14 -77.01 -62.43
CA ILE A 638 90.08 -75.69 -63.11
C ILE A 638 89.36 -74.65 -62.22
N THR A 639 89.69 -73.39 -62.45
CA THR A 639 89.34 -72.13 -61.76
C THR A 639 88.13 -71.43 -62.43
N GLU A 640 87.51 -70.31 -62.02
CA GLU A 640 87.51 -69.45 -60.81
C GLU A 640 86.27 -68.51 -60.85
N GLU A 641 86.21 -67.53 -59.93
CA GLU A 641 85.44 -66.26 -59.97
C GLU A 641 83.90 -66.22 -59.84
N MET A 642 83.48 -65.65 -58.69
CA MET A 642 82.48 -64.59 -58.50
C MET A 642 81.13 -64.60 -59.26
N ILE A 643 80.03 -64.43 -58.52
CA ILE A 643 79.40 -63.10 -58.34
C ILE A 643 78.36 -63.11 -57.19
N LYS A 644 78.23 -61.93 -56.58
CA LYS A 644 77.30 -61.45 -55.54
C LYS A 644 75.93 -62.15 -55.48
N ILE A 645 75.45 -62.38 -54.26
CA ILE A 645 74.02 -62.29 -53.92
C ILE A 645 73.87 -61.06 -53.02
N ASN A 646 72.89 -60.23 -53.36
CA ASN A 646 72.46 -59.05 -52.62
C ASN A 646 70.94 -59.19 -52.43
N ASP A 647 70.43 -58.70 -51.29
CA ASP A 647 69.03 -58.38 -50.99
C ASP A 647 67.97 -59.51 -51.15
#